data_AF-A0A3B4BHV9-F1
#
_entry.id   AF-A0A3B4BHV9-F1
#
_cell.length_a   1.000
_cell.length_b   1.000
_cell.length_c   1.000
_cell.angle_alpha   90.00
_cell.angle_beta   90.00
_cell.angle_gamma   90.00
#
_symmetry.space_group_name_H-M   'P 1'
#
loop_
_entity.id
_entity.type
_entity.pdbx_description
1 polymer ?
#
loop_
_entity_poly.entity_id
_entity_poly.type
_entity_poly.pdbx_seq_one_letter_code
_entity_poly.pdbx_strand_id
1 'polypeptide(L)'
;MLQKLFYFFRRLWDTFQEIPIIEDEQTPWKLIKLVRFISMCVVALVVFGLALCSTKVIPDEQKPVALLCIGCALITSSVLFFLKSIWKACYKTSKFPRAATIALLMASAGGAILTIVAMPHLDIVTNVTILNGAAFLSALLQMVAQCKAKETNRFLVPSIVGLVLIILGYALFVALYIMKDLTDLKMATWVGLAVGASLLVSFNWWENYFGLISEHSSSLVVKRLYYDMKRCQNVLNMLSCLLRIAVIASVVGAYVPLSQMDWDVVRSIPGPQTRVIAITVGVQLISSALCHWFSLAACKMHAMRRCFILPLYLASLSVMALLYRLSLNGTSTNFTHYCSVVVGARDGNLSSSVFPELRCFSSCTVLSLSVCFSSGSAVSWWLGLVLCTVHLWHLSLYRIQRTQDLFVRRMYEGGFIEQSLLLNTRFEIKISPKMKQFTPLEPVKLFLCATMWHETYSEMMKIIISIFRLDQYRPKRDEKKVDLSFEAHVYFDDAFVDVPGSQGRHVNEYAEMLVNILREVYKKQQVPDQKVFRTPYGGRLVMTMPHGNNITIHFKDKKLIRHKKRWSQVMYMYYLLGWKVATRYYKASLNIHYCIKEKHNTYVLALDGDTDFHPAAVLLLVDRLKLYPKVGAVCGRIHPTGSGPMVWYQKFEYGVGHWLQKTAEHVFGSVLCSPGCFSLFRSSAIMDENVMKRYTVKATKASHHLQYDQGEDRWLCTLMMKQGWRVEYNAAADAYTNAPEEFKEFYNQRRRWGPSTFVNSVDLLGSATMMIRRNHSISRLYLVYQLISLATSILSPSSVILMITGSFNLLLGIPQNDALILAIIPPIIYLAVSYKVKADTQVTIAAVMSCFYAFLMMIVFMTIVGNMVKERSIMNPSSLFIILLMAFYVITALLHPQEVGLIMHGFLYLLCIPSAYLLLSIYSLVNMNSVSWGTRETAPAPGTAQPAASAPALSPVQKGEIWFSQSHILSSDEEQFFQELIVRYLEPVNLDKQQQQEMMDGLRSLRNKGNFVYFMINALWLVATFALQYRSDLVGIRIPKVNINLEETGEYMLIEPVGIMFILAFALLVFIQFIAMLWHRLYTLIHYISFLDTETEKLEIPKMDPKMETFEALKKVFI
;
A
#
# COMPACT_ATOMS: atom_id res chain seq x y z
N MET A 1 -20.76 -17.06 46.38
CA MET A 1 -19.64 -16.52 45.57
C MET A 1 -20.08 -16.16 44.15
N LEU A 2 -20.59 -17.13 43.37
CA LEU A 2 -21.12 -16.96 42.00
C LEU A 2 -21.91 -15.66 41.76
N GLN A 3 -22.85 -15.30 42.63
CA GLN A 3 -23.68 -14.09 42.47
C GLN A 3 -22.87 -12.77 42.49
N LYS A 4 -21.80 -12.68 43.30
CA LYS A 4 -20.86 -11.55 43.27
C LYS A 4 -19.95 -11.57 42.04
N LEU A 5 -19.65 -12.76 41.50
CA LEU A 5 -18.99 -12.90 40.20
C LEU A 5 -19.91 -12.46 39.05
N PHE A 6 -21.19 -12.81 39.10
CA PHE A 6 -22.21 -12.38 38.14
C PHE A 6 -22.37 -10.85 38.17
N TYR A 7 -22.32 -10.23 39.35
CA TYR A 7 -22.29 -8.77 39.51
C TYR A 7 -21.00 -8.15 38.94
N PHE A 8 -19.84 -8.81 39.08
CA PHE A 8 -18.56 -8.37 38.51
C PHE A 8 -18.50 -8.51 36.98
N PHE A 9 -19.04 -9.59 36.42
CA PHE A 9 -19.14 -9.77 34.96
C PHE A 9 -20.23 -8.90 34.35
N ARG A 10 -21.33 -8.65 35.07
CA ARG A 10 -22.29 -7.58 34.74
C ARG A 10 -21.59 -6.22 34.72
N ARG A 11 -20.69 -5.92 35.67
CA ARG A 11 -19.86 -4.70 35.64
C ARG A 11 -18.91 -4.63 34.43
N LEU A 12 -18.34 -5.75 33.99
CA LEU A 12 -17.58 -5.88 32.73
C LEU A 12 -18.44 -5.83 31.45
N TRP A 13 -19.77 -5.89 31.60
CA TRP A 13 -20.78 -5.72 30.55
C TRP A 13 -21.50 -4.37 30.66
N ASP A 14 -21.26 -3.64 31.76
CA ASP A 14 -21.75 -2.30 32.06
C ASP A 14 -20.64 -1.23 31.97
N THR A 15 -19.36 -1.59 31.76
CA THR A 15 -18.39 -0.70 31.09
C THR A 15 -18.86 -0.28 29.70
N PHE A 16 -19.85 -0.99 29.13
CA PHE A 16 -20.58 -0.59 27.93
C PHE A 16 -21.63 0.50 28.16
N GLN A 17 -21.91 0.94 29.40
CA GLN A 17 -22.90 1.98 29.71
C GLN A 17 -22.31 3.38 29.94
N GLU A 18 -21.17 3.49 30.64
CA GLU A 18 -20.55 4.80 30.91
C GLU A 18 -20.09 5.51 29.61
N ILE A 19 -20.22 6.84 29.58
CA ILE A 19 -19.76 7.69 28.48
C ILE A 19 -18.28 8.02 28.73
N PRO A 20 -17.32 7.47 27.96
CA PRO A 20 -15.92 7.81 28.16
C PRO A 20 -15.65 9.22 27.63
N ILE A 21 -15.19 10.10 28.52
CA ILE A 21 -14.50 11.34 28.14
C ILE A 21 -13.26 10.96 27.33
N ILE A 22 -13.02 11.66 26.22
CA ILE A 22 -11.72 11.60 25.54
C ILE A 22 -10.84 12.63 26.24
N GLU A 23 -9.85 12.17 27.00
CA GLU A 23 -8.96 13.06 27.76
C GLU A 23 -8.23 14.07 26.86
N ASP A 24 -8.39 15.33 27.25
CA ASP A 24 -7.68 16.54 26.83
C ASP A 24 -7.71 16.93 25.34
N GLU A 25 -8.86 17.48 24.95
CA GLU A 25 -8.89 18.73 24.18
C GLU A 25 -8.22 19.90 24.96
N GLN A 26 -6.90 19.91 25.11
CA GLN A 26 -6.13 21.13 25.42
C GLN A 26 -4.60 20.96 25.31
N THR A 27 -3.98 21.61 24.31
CA THR A 27 -2.67 22.31 24.42
C THR A 27 -2.29 22.98 23.08
N PRO A 28 -1.84 24.26 23.07
CA PRO A 28 -1.63 25.02 21.83
C PRO A 28 -0.23 24.86 21.18
N TRP A 29 -0.13 25.28 19.92
CA TRP A 29 1.06 25.14 19.06
C TRP A 29 2.20 26.14 19.36
N LYS A 30 3.45 25.65 19.46
CA LYS A 30 4.69 26.46 19.30
C LYS A 30 5.86 25.73 18.57
N LEU A 31 5.64 25.12 17.40
CA LEU A 31 6.76 24.63 16.54
C LEU A 31 6.52 24.63 15.02
N ILE A 32 5.75 25.60 14.49
CA ILE A 32 5.45 25.68 13.05
C ILE A 32 6.23 26.79 12.32
N LYS A 33 6.75 27.80 13.05
CA LYS A 33 7.62 28.84 12.46
C LYS A 33 9.01 28.32 12.04
N LEU A 34 9.59 27.36 12.78
CA LEU A 34 10.91 26.79 12.47
C LEU A 34 10.90 25.93 11.20
N VAL A 35 9.83 25.15 10.99
CA VAL A 35 9.70 24.24 9.84
C VAL A 35 9.56 25.00 8.52
N ARG A 36 8.88 26.17 8.52
CA ARG A 36 8.70 26.99 7.31
C ARG A 36 10.00 27.59 6.76
N PHE A 37 10.98 27.89 7.61
CA PHE A 37 12.24 28.52 7.19
C PHE A 37 13.21 27.48 6.59
N ILE A 38 13.47 26.40 7.33
CA ILE A 38 14.38 25.32 6.89
C ILE A 38 13.89 24.65 5.60
N SER A 39 12.57 24.60 5.38
CA SER A 39 11.96 24.03 4.17
C SER A 39 12.26 24.78 2.87
N MET A 40 12.69 26.06 2.90
CA MET A 40 12.88 26.85 1.68
C MET A 40 14.35 27.01 1.28
N CYS A 41 15.30 27.00 2.24
CA CYS A 41 16.72 27.24 1.92
C CYS A 41 17.46 26.00 1.37
N VAL A 42 17.12 24.78 1.80
CA VAL A 42 17.93 23.57 1.52
C VAL A 42 17.60 22.91 0.18
N VAL A 43 16.35 23.02 -0.29
CA VAL A 43 15.91 22.40 -1.57
C VAL A 43 16.40 23.20 -2.78
N ALA A 44 16.43 24.54 -2.66
CA ALA A 44 16.79 25.43 -3.77
C ALA A 44 18.27 25.34 -4.19
N LEU A 45 19.19 25.12 -3.24
CA LEU A 45 20.64 25.27 -3.48
C LEU A 45 21.37 24.01 -3.95
N VAL A 46 20.78 22.81 -3.84
CA VAL A 46 21.49 21.54 -4.06
C VAL A 46 21.01 20.77 -5.30
N VAL A 47 19.78 21.00 -5.77
CA VAL A 47 19.19 20.21 -6.87
C VAL A 47 19.43 20.84 -8.25
N PHE A 48 19.61 22.16 -8.35
CA PHE A 48 19.62 22.88 -9.64
C PHE A 48 21.01 23.02 -10.29
N GLY A 49 22.10 22.67 -9.59
CA GLY A 49 23.47 23.01 -10.02
C GLY A 49 24.25 21.99 -10.85
N LEU A 50 23.81 20.72 -10.92
CA LEU A 50 24.70 19.60 -11.33
C LEU A 50 24.02 18.55 -12.22
N ALA A 51 23.55 18.93 -13.42
CA ALA A 51 22.91 17.99 -14.36
C ALA A 51 23.04 18.34 -15.87
N LEU A 52 24.26 18.61 -16.39
CA LEU A 52 24.47 18.89 -17.83
C LEU A 52 25.58 18.03 -18.50
N CYS A 53 25.32 16.70 -18.52
CA CYS A 53 25.68 15.66 -19.53
C CYS A 53 27.10 15.27 -20.11
N SER A 54 28.41 15.13 -20.37
CA SER A 54 28.99 14.06 -21.21
C SER A 54 30.54 14.10 -21.37
N THR A 55 31.21 13.02 -20.95
CA THR A 55 32.32 12.28 -21.63
C THR A 55 33.61 12.97 -22.14
N LYS A 56 34.76 12.86 -21.41
CA LYS A 56 35.94 11.99 -21.73
C LYS A 56 36.93 11.82 -20.54
N VAL A 57 37.88 10.87 -20.66
CA VAL A 57 38.78 10.34 -19.58
C VAL A 57 39.97 11.28 -19.27
N ILE A 58 40.72 11.01 -18.20
CA ILE A 58 41.49 11.98 -17.40
C ILE A 58 42.98 11.62 -17.25
N PRO A 59 43.91 12.60 -17.32
CA PRO A 59 45.35 12.44 -17.05
C PRO A 59 45.75 12.72 -15.57
N ASP A 60 47.00 12.44 -15.23
CA ASP A 60 47.55 12.43 -13.86
C ASP A 60 47.40 13.72 -13.03
N GLU A 61 47.36 14.89 -13.66
CA GLU A 61 47.24 16.19 -12.98
C GLU A 61 45.93 16.34 -12.18
N GLN A 62 44.89 15.57 -12.50
CA GLN A 62 43.53 15.78 -11.98
C GLN A 62 43.13 14.81 -10.85
N LYS A 63 44.10 14.10 -10.27
CA LYS A 63 43.89 13.20 -9.11
C LYS A 63 43.06 13.80 -7.96
N PRO A 64 43.21 15.08 -7.56
CA PRO A 64 42.39 15.69 -6.49
C PRO A 64 40.88 15.60 -6.72
N VAL A 65 40.42 15.72 -7.97
CA VAL A 65 38.99 15.69 -8.30
C VAL A 65 38.43 14.27 -8.19
N ALA A 66 39.19 13.27 -8.63
CA ALA A 66 38.84 11.86 -8.48
C ALA A 66 38.73 11.47 -6.98
N LEU A 67 39.67 11.95 -6.15
CA LEU A 67 39.68 11.73 -4.69
C LEU A 67 38.44 12.36 -4.01
N LEU A 68 38.09 13.60 -4.36
CA LEU A 68 36.87 14.25 -3.88
C LEU A 68 35.61 13.44 -4.26
N CYS A 69 35.54 12.97 -5.50
CA CYS A 69 34.42 12.20 -6.03
C CYS A 69 34.29 10.79 -5.42
N ILE A 70 35.42 10.12 -5.11
CA ILE A 70 35.44 8.89 -4.29
C ILE A 70 34.91 9.18 -2.89
N GLY A 71 35.31 10.30 -2.27
CA GLY A 71 34.75 10.80 -1.00
C GLY A 71 33.22 10.96 -1.05
N CYS A 72 32.69 11.60 -2.11
CA CYS A 72 31.25 11.72 -2.34
C CYS A 72 30.56 10.36 -2.48
N ALA A 73 31.15 9.39 -3.19
CA ALA A 73 30.59 8.06 -3.36
C ALA A 73 30.47 7.29 -2.03
N LEU A 74 31.47 7.41 -1.15
CA LEU A 74 31.49 6.83 0.21
C LEU A 74 30.47 7.51 1.14
N ILE A 75 30.41 8.85 1.09
CA ILE A 75 29.52 9.67 1.93
C ILE A 75 28.03 9.44 1.57
N THR A 76 27.70 9.18 0.30
CA THR A 76 26.30 9.16 -0.16
C THR A 76 25.42 8.15 0.57
N SER A 77 25.90 6.91 0.85
CA SER A 77 25.07 5.93 1.56
C SER A 77 24.82 6.34 3.03
N SER A 78 25.79 7.03 3.65
CA SER A 78 25.65 7.64 4.98
C SER A 78 24.66 8.82 4.98
N VAL A 79 24.68 9.68 3.96
CA VAL A 79 23.71 10.79 3.80
C VAL A 79 22.29 10.26 3.58
N LEU A 80 22.10 9.27 2.69
CA LEU A 80 20.80 8.62 2.50
C LEU A 80 20.31 7.95 3.79
N PHE A 81 21.20 7.34 4.58
CA PHE A 81 20.83 6.77 5.87
C PHE A 81 20.50 7.82 6.93
N PHE A 82 21.20 8.96 6.93
CA PHE A 82 20.93 10.11 7.80
C PHE A 82 19.55 10.71 7.50
N LEU A 83 19.24 10.99 6.23
CA LEU A 83 17.92 11.47 5.79
C LEU A 83 16.79 10.48 6.15
N LYS A 84 17.00 9.18 5.90
CA LYS A 84 16.09 8.09 6.30
C LYS A 84 15.91 8.00 7.82
N SER A 85 16.89 8.42 8.60
CA SER A 85 16.86 8.45 10.07
C SER A 85 16.21 9.72 10.62
N ILE A 86 16.42 10.90 10.01
CA ILE A 86 15.65 12.14 10.25
C ILE A 86 14.17 11.87 9.99
N TRP A 87 13.85 11.39 8.78
CA TRP A 87 12.48 11.03 8.39
C TRP A 87 11.86 10.12 9.45
N LYS A 88 12.54 9.04 9.83
CA LYS A 88 12.05 8.12 10.87
C LYS A 88 11.88 8.77 12.24
N ALA A 89 12.75 9.70 12.64
CA ALA A 89 12.61 10.44 13.89
C ALA A 89 11.37 11.35 13.89
N CYS A 90 11.01 11.94 12.75
CA CYS A 90 9.75 12.70 12.59
C CYS A 90 8.48 11.83 12.78
N TYR A 91 8.56 10.51 12.56
CA TYR A 91 7.42 9.59 12.78
C TYR A 91 7.52 8.74 14.05
N LYS A 92 8.69 8.63 14.70
CA LYS A 92 8.91 7.72 15.84
C LYS A 92 9.80 8.33 16.91
N THR A 93 9.22 8.52 18.10
CA THR A 93 9.94 8.89 19.31
C THR A 93 11.09 7.92 19.58
N SER A 94 12.26 8.48 19.86
CA SER A 94 13.51 7.77 20.10
C SER A 94 14.20 8.43 21.30
N LYS A 95 14.97 7.67 22.10
CA LYS A 95 15.67 8.21 23.28
C LYS A 95 17.19 8.32 22.99
N PHE A 96 17.86 9.24 23.69
CA PHE A 96 19.30 9.45 23.56
C PHE A 96 20.10 8.30 24.21
N PRO A 97 21.24 7.89 23.62
CA PRO A 97 22.15 6.88 24.16
C PRO A 97 23.02 7.43 25.30
N ARG A 98 23.60 6.53 26.09
CA ARG A 98 24.59 6.86 27.14
C ARG A 98 25.99 7.09 26.55
N ALA A 99 26.84 7.86 27.24
CA ALA A 99 28.21 8.17 26.81
C ALA A 99 29.06 6.91 26.48
N ALA A 100 29.01 5.88 27.33
CA ALA A 100 29.69 4.60 27.08
C ALA A 100 29.18 3.87 25.81
N THR A 101 27.95 4.14 25.38
CA THR A 101 27.36 3.62 24.13
C THR A 101 27.76 4.46 22.91
N ILE A 102 28.10 5.74 23.11
CA ILE A 102 28.60 6.66 22.06
C ILE A 102 30.08 6.38 21.75
N ALA A 103 30.90 6.07 22.75
CA ALA A 103 32.33 5.75 22.57
C ALA A 103 32.58 4.58 21.59
N LEU A 104 31.60 3.68 21.45
CA LEU A 104 31.63 2.53 20.53
C LEU A 104 31.42 2.88 19.05
N LEU A 105 31.28 4.16 18.69
CA LEU A 105 31.08 4.62 17.31
C LEU A 105 32.38 4.90 16.54
N MET A 106 33.55 4.92 17.20
CA MET A 106 34.83 5.44 16.68
C MET A 106 35.44 4.72 15.45
N ALA A 107 34.85 3.61 14.99
CA ALA A 107 35.39 2.76 13.93
C ALA A 107 35.32 3.33 12.50
N SER A 108 34.84 4.56 12.29
CA SER A 108 34.54 5.10 10.95
C SER A 108 35.77 5.47 10.09
N ALA A 109 36.97 5.57 10.67
CA ALA A 109 38.17 6.03 9.95
C ALA A 109 38.74 5.02 8.93
N GLY A 110 38.63 3.71 9.21
CA GLY A 110 39.28 2.68 8.38
C GLY A 110 38.87 2.68 6.92
N GLY A 111 37.59 2.96 6.64
CA GLY A 111 37.07 3.02 5.27
C GLY A 111 37.74 4.12 4.45
N ALA A 112 37.82 5.34 5.02
CA ALA A 112 38.43 6.49 4.36
C ALA A 112 39.92 6.26 4.10
N ILE A 113 40.66 5.78 5.11
CA ILE A 113 42.11 5.52 4.98
C ILE A 113 42.36 4.45 3.90
N LEU A 114 41.59 3.36 3.87
CA LEU A 114 41.76 2.33 2.85
C LEU A 114 41.56 2.92 1.44
N THR A 115 40.40 3.54 1.18
CA THR A 115 40.01 3.91 -0.20
C THR A 115 40.62 5.20 -0.73
N ILE A 116 40.99 6.15 0.14
CA ILE A 116 41.51 7.48 -0.27
C ILE A 116 43.04 7.52 -0.13
N VAL A 117 43.62 6.82 0.84
CA VAL A 117 45.04 6.95 1.21
C VAL A 117 45.87 5.76 0.75
N ALA A 118 45.37 4.52 0.88
CA ALA A 118 46.15 3.32 0.53
C ALA A 118 45.88 2.79 -0.89
N MET A 119 44.61 2.63 -1.28
CA MET A 119 44.22 2.04 -2.56
C MET A 119 44.82 2.72 -3.83
N PRO A 120 45.01 4.06 -3.89
CA PRO A 120 45.62 4.70 -5.07
C PRO A 120 47.04 4.25 -5.41
N HIS A 121 47.76 3.62 -4.47
CA HIS A 121 49.14 3.15 -4.62
C HIS A 121 49.24 1.63 -4.82
N LEU A 122 48.11 0.93 -4.92
CA LEU A 122 48.01 -0.52 -5.10
C LEU A 122 47.40 -0.86 -6.47
N ASP A 123 47.70 -2.06 -6.99
CA ASP A 123 47.13 -2.51 -8.26
C ASP A 123 45.63 -2.86 -8.14
N ILE A 124 44.95 -2.92 -9.29
CA ILE A 124 43.49 -3.12 -9.36
C ILE A 124 43.06 -4.48 -8.78
N VAL A 125 43.86 -5.54 -8.93
CA VAL A 125 43.52 -6.88 -8.42
C VAL A 125 43.67 -6.92 -6.90
N THR A 126 44.78 -6.40 -6.37
CA THR A 126 44.96 -6.16 -4.93
C THR A 126 43.80 -5.34 -4.35
N ASN A 127 43.45 -4.22 -5.00
CA ASN A 127 42.37 -3.34 -4.54
C ASN A 127 40.99 -4.00 -4.49
N VAL A 128 40.65 -4.87 -5.45
CA VAL A 128 39.37 -5.61 -5.42
C VAL A 128 39.38 -6.70 -4.34
N THR A 129 40.52 -7.35 -4.12
CA THR A 129 40.62 -8.54 -3.25
C THR A 129 40.82 -8.22 -1.77
N ILE A 130 41.56 -7.16 -1.42
CA ILE A 130 41.80 -6.74 -0.02
C ILE A 130 40.50 -6.36 0.71
N LEU A 131 39.46 -5.96 -0.03
CA LEU A 131 38.10 -5.74 0.48
C LEU A 131 37.53 -6.98 1.20
N ASN A 132 37.85 -8.19 0.72
CA ASN A 132 37.38 -9.44 1.32
C ASN A 132 38.09 -9.73 2.67
N GLY A 133 39.30 -9.19 2.87
CA GLY A 133 40.01 -9.20 4.16
C GLY A 133 39.28 -8.47 5.28
N ALA A 134 38.32 -7.59 4.98
CA ALA A 134 37.48 -6.91 5.96
C ALA A 134 36.49 -7.85 6.69
N ALA A 135 36.41 -9.14 6.33
CA ALA A 135 35.68 -10.14 7.08
C ALA A 135 36.33 -10.55 8.43
N PHE A 136 37.60 -10.18 8.68
CA PHE A 136 38.41 -10.64 9.82
C PHE A 136 37.68 -10.63 11.19
N LEU A 137 37.25 -9.46 11.67
CA LEU A 137 36.57 -9.35 12.97
C LEU A 137 35.21 -10.07 12.98
N SER A 138 34.54 -10.19 11.82
CA SER A 138 33.28 -10.95 11.73
C SER A 138 33.54 -12.44 11.96
N ALA A 139 34.54 -13.03 11.30
CA ALA A 139 34.93 -14.43 11.52
C ALA A 139 35.37 -14.69 12.97
N LEU A 140 36.17 -13.78 13.55
CA LEU A 140 36.61 -13.86 14.95
C LEU A 140 35.44 -13.80 15.95
N LEU A 141 34.51 -12.84 15.78
CA LEU A 141 33.34 -12.72 16.65
C LEU A 141 32.32 -13.85 16.43
N GLN A 142 32.20 -14.39 15.22
CA GLN A 142 31.39 -15.55 14.90
C GLN A 142 31.89 -16.80 15.63
N MET A 143 33.20 -17.05 15.61
CA MET A 143 33.86 -18.12 16.38
C MET A 143 33.59 -17.95 17.89
N VAL A 144 33.83 -16.77 18.45
CA VAL A 144 33.59 -16.48 19.88
C VAL A 144 32.11 -16.63 20.27
N ALA A 145 31.19 -16.24 19.38
CA ALA A 145 29.75 -16.37 19.60
C ALA A 145 29.32 -17.85 19.59
N GLN A 146 29.81 -18.66 18.65
CA GLN A 146 29.53 -20.10 18.59
C GLN A 146 30.08 -20.85 19.80
N CYS A 147 31.34 -20.59 20.20
CA CYS A 147 31.93 -21.18 21.41
C CYS A 147 31.15 -20.87 22.70
N LYS A 148 30.43 -19.74 22.77
CA LYS A 148 29.58 -19.38 23.91
C LYS A 148 28.14 -19.91 23.83
N ALA A 149 27.65 -20.27 22.64
CA ALA A 149 26.26 -20.68 22.43
C ALA A 149 25.97 -22.14 22.85
N LYS A 150 27.00 -23.00 22.93
CA LYS A 150 26.96 -24.44 23.27
C LYS A 150 26.10 -25.36 22.37
N GLU A 151 24.97 -24.92 21.83
CA GLU A 151 24.04 -25.77 21.08
C GLU A 151 24.31 -25.82 19.55
N THR A 152 25.17 -24.95 19.01
CA THR A 152 25.34 -24.77 17.55
C THR A 152 26.79 -24.90 17.08
N ASN A 153 27.30 -26.14 16.99
CA ASN A 153 28.66 -26.39 16.48
C ASN A 153 28.79 -26.40 14.94
N ARG A 154 27.69 -26.44 14.18
CA ARG A 154 27.71 -26.65 12.71
C ARG A 154 28.51 -25.59 11.93
N PHE A 155 28.57 -24.34 12.40
CA PHE A 155 29.29 -23.26 11.73
C PHE A 155 30.60 -22.86 12.41
N LEU A 156 31.01 -23.56 13.48
CA LEU A 156 32.26 -23.29 14.18
C LEU A 156 33.49 -23.58 13.29
N VAL A 157 33.54 -24.76 12.68
CA VAL A 157 34.68 -25.17 11.81
C VAL A 157 34.84 -24.24 10.59
N PRO A 158 33.78 -23.90 9.80
CA PRO A 158 33.88 -22.89 8.75
C PRO A 158 34.39 -21.53 9.23
N SER A 159 34.00 -21.10 10.45
CA SER A 159 34.45 -19.81 11.01
C SER A 159 35.94 -19.83 11.36
N ILE A 160 36.45 -20.94 11.91
CA ILE A 160 37.88 -21.13 12.22
C ILE A 160 38.71 -21.18 10.93
N VAL A 161 38.32 -22.02 9.96
CA VAL A 161 39.03 -22.15 8.68
C VAL A 161 39.00 -20.83 7.90
N GLY A 162 37.86 -20.12 7.89
CA GLY A 162 37.75 -18.81 7.27
C GLY A 162 38.66 -17.75 7.93
N LEU A 163 38.79 -17.75 9.25
CA LEU A 163 39.70 -16.85 9.97
C LEU A 163 41.17 -17.15 9.64
N VAL A 164 41.57 -18.43 9.59
CA VAL A 164 42.92 -18.85 9.19
C VAL A 164 43.24 -18.42 7.76
N LEU A 165 42.30 -18.60 6.81
CA LEU A 165 42.46 -18.17 5.43
C LEU A 165 42.54 -16.64 5.27
N ILE A 166 41.84 -15.86 6.08
CA ILE A 166 41.97 -14.40 6.07
C ILE A 166 43.37 -13.97 6.56
N ILE A 167 43.87 -14.59 7.63
CA ILE A 167 45.24 -14.36 8.15
C ILE A 167 46.29 -14.77 7.12
N LEU A 168 46.13 -15.93 6.49
CA LEU A 168 47.01 -16.41 5.41
C LEU A 168 47.01 -15.44 4.23
N GLY A 169 45.86 -14.91 3.83
CA GLY A 169 45.77 -13.89 2.76
C GLY A 169 46.60 -12.63 3.07
N TYR A 170 46.53 -12.13 4.31
CA TYR A 170 47.38 -11.01 4.76
C TYR A 170 48.87 -11.37 4.80
N ALA A 171 49.23 -12.58 5.25
CA ALA A 171 50.62 -13.04 5.28
C ALA A 171 51.23 -13.16 3.87
N LEU A 172 50.49 -13.77 2.93
CA LEU A 172 50.90 -13.88 1.52
C LEU A 172 51.00 -12.50 0.85
N PHE A 173 50.08 -11.59 1.15
CA PHE A 173 50.12 -10.21 0.66
C PHE A 173 51.37 -9.46 1.13
N VAL A 174 51.68 -9.49 2.43
CA VAL A 174 52.88 -8.85 2.99
C VAL A 174 54.17 -9.49 2.43
N ALA A 175 54.22 -10.83 2.34
CA ALA A 175 55.37 -11.54 1.78
C ALA A 175 55.63 -11.18 0.31
N LEU A 176 54.57 -11.06 -0.52
CA LEU A 176 54.69 -10.68 -1.93
C LEU A 176 55.37 -9.32 -2.11
N TYR A 177 54.97 -8.32 -1.33
CA TYR A 177 55.56 -6.98 -1.41
C TYR A 177 56.99 -6.94 -0.86
N ILE A 178 57.30 -7.67 0.22
CA ILE A 178 58.68 -7.80 0.74
C ILE A 178 59.61 -8.47 -0.29
N MET A 179 59.14 -9.46 -1.05
CA MET A 179 59.93 -10.07 -2.13
C MET A 179 60.05 -9.19 -3.39
N LYS A 180 59.25 -8.12 -3.53
CA LYS A 180 59.21 -7.31 -4.75
C LYS A 180 60.32 -6.26 -4.78
N ASP A 181 60.52 -5.55 -3.67
CA ASP A 181 61.70 -4.72 -3.40
C ASP A 181 61.82 -4.51 -1.89
N LEU A 182 63.00 -4.76 -1.31
CA LEU A 182 63.26 -4.59 0.12
C LEU A 182 63.65 -3.15 0.51
N THR A 183 63.89 -2.27 -0.47
CA THR A 183 64.41 -0.91 -0.23
C THR A 183 63.35 0.20 -0.31
N ASP A 184 62.15 -0.09 -0.84
CA ASP A 184 61.07 0.90 -0.95
C ASP A 184 60.29 1.08 0.36
N LEU A 185 60.79 1.99 1.21
CA LEU A 185 60.15 2.41 2.46
C LEU A 185 58.75 3.05 2.25
N LYS A 186 58.43 3.57 1.06
CA LYS A 186 57.12 4.15 0.76
C LYS A 186 56.10 3.05 0.49
N MET A 187 56.42 2.05 -0.33
CA MET A 187 55.50 0.93 -0.53
C MET A 187 55.31 0.08 0.72
N ALA A 188 56.34 -0.05 1.58
CA ALA A 188 56.18 -0.68 2.89
C ALA A 188 55.14 0.05 3.78
N THR A 189 55.14 1.40 3.79
CA THR A 189 54.16 2.17 4.58
C THR A 189 52.76 2.16 3.96
N TRP A 190 52.61 2.18 2.63
CA TRP A 190 51.30 2.01 1.97
C TRP A 190 50.69 0.61 2.22
N VAL A 191 51.48 -0.45 2.18
CA VAL A 191 51.04 -1.82 2.51
C VAL A 191 50.62 -1.93 3.98
N GLY A 192 51.40 -1.36 4.90
CA GLY A 192 51.03 -1.29 6.32
C GLY A 192 49.73 -0.54 6.58
N LEU A 193 49.53 0.61 5.91
CA LEU A 193 48.29 1.38 5.95
C LEU A 193 47.11 0.59 5.38
N ALA A 194 47.30 -0.14 4.28
CA ALA A 194 46.25 -0.95 3.67
C ALA A 194 45.75 -2.06 4.62
N VAL A 195 46.66 -2.82 5.24
CA VAL A 195 46.31 -3.88 6.20
C VAL A 195 45.68 -3.31 7.47
N GLY A 196 46.25 -2.23 8.03
CA GLY A 196 45.68 -1.56 9.20
C GLY A 196 44.27 -1.01 8.94
N ALA A 197 44.06 -0.41 7.77
CA ALA A 197 42.77 0.14 7.38
C ALA A 197 41.72 -0.94 7.08
N SER A 198 42.05 -2.04 6.41
CA SER A 198 41.11 -3.14 6.15
C SER A 198 40.68 -3.85 7.45
N LEU A 199 41.59 -3.98 8.43
CA LEU A 199 41.26 -4.44 9.78
C LEU A 199 40.32 -3.46 10.48
N LEU A 200 40.53 -2.14 10.38
CA LEU A 200 39.61 -1.13 10.91
C LEU A 200 38.23 -1.15 10.22
N VAL A 201 38.16 -1.42 8.91
CA VAL A 201 36.88 -1.59 8.19
C VAL A 201 36.05 -2.75 8.76
N SER A 202 36.69 -3.82 9.25
CA SER A 202 35.98 -4.99 9.80
C SER A 202 35.12 -4.67 11.05
N PHE A 203 35.40 -3.56 11.75
CA PHE A 203 34.58 -3.01 12.82
C PHE A 203 33.25 -2.39 12.34
N ASN A 204 32.88 -2.52 11.07
CA ASN A 204 31.55 -2.14 10.58
C ASN A 204 30.42 -3.13 10.93
N TRP A 205 30.70 -4.40 11.22
CA TRP A 205 29.66 -5.45 11.31
C TRP A 205 29.58 -6.22 12.64
N TRP A 206 30.40 -5.86 13.63
CA TRP A 206 30.47 -6.48 14.97
C TRP A 206 29.11 -6.60 15.69
N GLU A 207 28.19 -5.65 15.47
CA GLU A 207 26.84 -5.61 16.06
C GLU A 207 26.03 -6.90 15.81
N ASN A 208 26.32 -7.62 14.72
CA ASN A 208 25.63 -8.84 14.31
C ASN A 208 25.77 -9.93 15.38
N TYR A 209 27.01 -10.20 15.80
CA TYR A 209 27.36 -11.26 16.74
C TYR A 209 27.18 -10.82 18.20
N PHE A 210 27.30 -9.52 18.48
CA PHE A 210 27.18 -8.98 19.85
C PHE A 210 25.83 -9.29 20.52
N GLY A 211 24.75 -9.42 19.75
CA GLY A 211 23.45 -9.82 20.29
C GLY A 211 23.41 -11.23 20.89
N LEU A 212 24.13 -12.19 20.28
CA LEU A 212 24.24 -13.57 20.77
C LEU A 212 25.18 -13.63 21.97
N ILE A 213 26.33 -12.96 21.87
CA ILE A 213 27.35 -12.84 22.93
C ILE A 213 26.75 -12.18 24.17
N SER A 214 25.93 -11.14 24.01
CA SER A 214 25.31 -10.43 25.13
C SER A 214 24.29 -11.28 25.89
N GLU A 215 23.56 -12.17 25.22
CA GLU A 215 22.52 -12.99 25.85
C GLU A 215 23.14 -14.08 26.74
N HIS A 216 24.17 -14.75 26.22
CA HIS A 216 24.93 -15.81 26.88
C HIS A 216 26.05 -15.29 27.82
N SER A 217 26.25 -13.98 27.92
CA SER A 217 27.23 -13.39 28.84
C SER A 217 26.69 -13.29 30.28
N SER A 218 27.53 -13.64 31.26
CA SER A 218 27.30 -13.35 32.68
C SER A 218 27.45 -11.85 33.02
N SER A 219 28.15 -11.08 32.18
CA SER A 219 28.42 -9.67 32.47
C SER A 219 27.19 -8.77 32.30
N LEU A 220 26.76 -8.18 33.42
CA LEU A 220 25.66 -7.21 33.47
C LEU A 220 25.95 -5.97 32.61
N VAL A 221 27.22 -5.59 32.43
CA VAL A 221 27.64 -4.45 31.60
C VAL A 221 27.31 -4.69 30.13
N VAL A 222 27.64 -5.89 29.62
CA VAL A 222 27.37 -6.27 28.22
C VAL A 222 25.87 -6.29 27.94
N LYS A 223 25.07 -6.86 28.86
CA LYS A 223 23.59 -6.86 28.78
C LYS A 223 23.00 -5.45 28.83
N ARG A 224 23.54 -4.57 29.68
CA ARG A 224 23.13 -3.16 29.80
C ARG A 224 23.45 -2.34 28.55
N LEU A 225 24.62 -2.55 27.93
CA LEU A 225 25.02 -1.92 26.66
C LEU A 225 24.11 -2.36 25.50
N TYR A 226 23.91 -3.67 25.31
CA TYR A 226 23.04 -4.18 24.24
C TYR A 226 21.60 -3.64 24.33
N TYR A 227 21.05 -3.53 25.55
CA TYR A 227 19.71 -2.97 25.76
C TYR A 227 19.64 -1.47 25.42
N ASP A 228 20.64 -0.67 25.81
CA ASP A 228 20.69 0.77 25.49
C ASP A 228 20.85 0.99 23.97
N MET A 229 21.73 0.22 23.31
CA MET A 229 21.87 0.22 21.85
C MET A 229 20.55 -0.06 21.13
N LYS A 230 19.82 -1.10 21.53
CA LYS A 230 18.56 -1.51 20.92
C LYS A 230 17.44 -0.49 21.14
N ARG A 231 17.46 0.21 22.28
CA ARG A 231 16.53 1.29 22.66
C ARG A 231 16.82 2.60 21.92
N CYS A 232 18.09 2.92 21.70
CA CYS A 232 18.55 4.19 21.15
C CYS A 232 19.00 4.10 19.68
N GLN A 233 18.74 2.97 19.01
CA GLN A 233 19.28 2.59 17.69
C GLN A 233 19.12 3.69 16.62
N ASN A 234 18.02 4.43 16.59
CA ASN A 234 17.80 5.48 15.58
C ASN A 234 18.77 6.66 15.76
N VAL A 235 19.05 7.03 17.02
CA VAL A 235 19.95 8.14 17.37
C VAL A 235 21.41 7.70 17.20
N LEU A 236 21.75 6.47 17.57
CA LEU A 236 23.09 5.90 17.33
C LEU A 236 23.43 5.82 15.83
N ASN A 237 22.49 5.40 14.98
CA ASN A 237 22.67 5.43 13.53
C ASN A 237 22.89 6.87 13.01
N MET A 238 22.08 7.83 13.50
CA MET A 238 22.19 9.24 13.12
C MET A 238 23.57 9.84 13.48
N LEU A 239 24.06 9.55 14.69
CA LEU A 239 25.39 9.95 15.15
C LEU A 239 26.50 9.25 14.34
N SER A 240 26.35 7.96 14.02
CA SER A 240 27.32 7.22 13.19
C SER A 240 27.41 7.78 11.77
N CYS A 241 26.29 8.19 11.16
CA CYS A 241 26.30 8.86 9.86
C CYS A 241 27.07 10.19 9.92
N LEU A 242 26.78 11.04 10.92
CA LEU A 242 27.47 12.33 11.08
C LEU A 242 28.98 12.14 11.30
N LEU A 243 29.37 11.16 12.12
CA LEU A 243 30.79 10.84 12.36
C LEU A 243 31.48 10.31 11.09
N ARG A 244 30.83 9.47 10.29
CA ARG A 244 31.35 9.03 8.97
C ARG A 244 31.56 10.21 8.03
N ILE A 245 30.56 11.06 7.89
CA ILE A 245 30.62 12.24 7.01
C ILE A 245 31.76 13.16 7.43
N ALA A 246 31.88 13.48 8.72
CA ALA A 246 32.96 14.31 9.25
C ALA A 246 34.34 13.68 9.01
N VAL A 247 34.53 12.40 9.37
CA VAL A 247 35.82 11.73 9.25
C VAL A 247 36.26 11.56 7.79
N ILE A 248 35.35 11.21 6.87
CA ILE A 248 35.69 11.13 5.43
C ILE A 248 36.06 12.52 4.89
N ALA A 249 35.29 13.56 5.23
CA ALA A 249 35.60 14.93 4.82
C ALA A 249 36.95 15.43 5.36
N SER A 250 37.28 15.13 6.63
CA SER A 250 38.59 15.46 7.22
C SER A 250 39.74 14.69 6.57
N VAL A 251 39.56 13.41 6.21
CA VAL A 251 40.59 12.64 5.50
C VAL A 251 40.84 13.19 4.09
N VAL A 252 39.79 13.51 3.32
CA VAL A 252 39.94 14.18 2.01
C VAL A 252 40.63 15.53 2.16
N GLY A 253 40.19 16.35 3.13
CA GLY A 253 40.74 17.69 3.37
C GLY A 253 42.19 17.71 3.85
N ALA A 254 42.64 16.68 4.57
CA ALA A 254 44.04 16.54 4.98
C ALA A 254 44.92 15.94 3.87
N TYR A 255 44.39 15.01 3.08
CA TYR A 255 45.17 14.28 2.08
C TYR A 255 45.67 15.16 0.92
N VAL A 256 44.87 16.15 0.48
CA VAL A 256 45.25 17.10 -0.58
C VAL A 256 46.57 17.85 -0.26
N PRO A 257 46.68 18.63 0.83
CA PRO A 257 47.93 19.33 1.17
C PRO A 257 49.06 18.36 1.57
N LEU A 258 48.77 17.23 2.23
CA LEU A 258 49.78 16.22 2.56
C LEU A 258 50.41 15.56 1.32
N SER A 259 49.70 15.55 0.19
CA SER A 259 50.17 15.01 -1.09
C SER A 259 50.91 16.04 -1.96
N GLN A 260 51.22 17.22 -1.44
CA GLN A 260 51.82 18.35 -2.18
C GLN A 260 50.96 18.79 -3.40
N MET A 261 49.63 18.79 -3.24
CA MET A 261 48.67 19.19 -4.29
C MET A 261 47.94 20.48 -3.92
N ASP A 262 47.86 21.41 -4.88
CA ASP A 262 47.14 22.69 -4.71
C ASP A 262 45.62 22.56 -4.79
N TRP A 263 44.91 23.34 -3.98
CA TRP A 263 43.46 23.36 -3.92
C TRP A 263 42.80 23.96 -5.16
N ASP A 264 43.48 24.81 -5.91
CA ASP A 264 42.91 25.41 -7.12
C ASP A 264 42.69 24.36 -8.23
N VAL A 265 43.45 23.27 -8.26
CA VAL A 265 43.22 22.10 -9.16
C VAL A 265 41.89 21.40 -8.87
N VAL A 266 41.36 21.51 -7.65
CA VAL A 266 40.00 21.04 -7.29
C VAL A 266 38.93 22.01 -7.78
N ARG A 267 39.29 23.26 -8.05
CA ARG A 267 38.38 24.39 -8.29
C ARG A 267 38.28 24.79 -9.76
N SER A 268 39.34 24.59 -10.55
CA SER A 268 39.40 24.83 -12.00
C SER A 268 39.57 23.51 -12.76
N ILE A 269 38.49 23.03 -13.37
CA ILE A 269 38.45 21.73 -14.08
C ILE A 269 37.88 21.94 -15.49
N PRO A 270 38.53 21.47 -16.57
CA PRO A 270 37.97 21.54 -17.91
C PRO A 270 36.65 20.76 -18.03
N GLY A 271 35.61 21.44 -18.51
CA GLY A 271 34.23 20.94 -18.53
C GLY A 271 34.00 19.49 -19.02
N PRO A 272 34.66 19.00 -20.09
CA PRO A 272 34.47 17.63 -20.59
C PRO A 272 34.84 16.52 -19.58
N GLN A 273 35.81 16.78 -18.70
CA GLN A 273 36.37 15.78 -17.78
C GLN A 273 35.51 15.64 -16.52
N THR A 274 35.06 16.77 -15.93
CA THR A 274 34.13 16.82 -14.80
C THR A 274 32.91 15.92 -15.00
N ARG A 275 32.41 15.89 -16.25
CA ARG A 275 31.25 15.11 -16.68
C ARG A 275 31.47 13.60 -16.60
N VAL A 276 32.69 13.09 -16.84
CA VAL A 276 32.98 11.65 -16.67
C VAL A 276 33.03 11.27 -15.22
N ILE A 277 33.65 12.09 -14.38
CA ILE A 277 33.70 11.79 -12.94
C ILE A 277 32.27 11.78 -12.38
N ALA A 278 31.45 12.75 -12.76
CA ALA A 278 30.03 12.80 -12.40
C ALA A 278 29.23 11.58 -12.92
N ILE A 279 29.44 11.14 -14.16
CA ILE A 279 28.76 9.96 -14.72
C ILE A 279 29.24 8.67 -14.05
N THR A 280 30.55 8.47 -13.85
CA THR A 280 31.10 7.26 -13.21
C THR A 280 30.68 7.17 -11.74
N VAL A 281 30.68 8.29 -11.00
CA VAL A 281 30.10 8.36 -9.65
C VAL A 281 28.60 8.10 -9.69
N GLY A 282 27.86 8.69 -10.63
CA GLY A 282 26.42 8.48 -10.80
C GLY A 282 26.08 7.00 -11.05
N VAL A 283 26.79 6.35 -11.96
CA VAL A 283 26.67 4.92 -12.27
C VAL A 283 27.01 4.09 -11.03
N GLN A 284 28.09 4.40 -10.30
CA GLN A 284 28.45 3.67 -9.08
C GLN A 284 27.43 3.85 -7.94
N LEU A 285 26.86 5.05 -7.79
CA LEU A 285 25.81 5.32 -6.81
C LEU A 285 24.50 4.61 -7.17
N ILE A 286 24.10 4.67 -8.43
CA ILE A 286 22.88 4.01 -8.94
C ILE A 286 23.05 2.48 -8.90
N SER A 287 24.18 1.93 -9.34
CA SER A 287 24.43 0.48 -9.34
C SER A 287 24.51 -0.08 -7.91
N SER A 288 25.18 0.62 -6.99
CA SER A 288 25.26 0.22 -5.58
C SER A 288 23.90 0.30 -4.88
N ALA A 289 23.09 1.33 -5.18
CA ALA A 289 21.71 1.44 -4.73
C ALA A 289 20.80 0.34 -5.31
N LEU A 290 20.89 0.07 -6.62
CA LEU A 290 20.14 -0.99 -7.29
C LEU A 290 20.54 -2.37 -6.76
N CYS A 291 21.83 -2.63 -6.55
CA CYS A 291 22.33 -3.86 -5.94
C CYS A 291 21.71 -4.09 -4.56
N HIS A 292 21.67 -3.06 -3.70
CA HIS A 292 20.97 -3.13 -2.42
C HIS A 292 19.46 -3.37 -2.58
N TRP A 293 18.81 -2.73 -3.55
CA TRP A 293 17.38 -2.90 -3.82
C TRP A 293 17.01 -4.29 -4.33
N PHE A 294 17.74 -4.83 -5.32
CA PHE A 294 17.54 -6.19 -5.83
C PHE A 294 17.88 -7.24 -4.77
N SER A 295 18.94 -7.04 -3.99
CA SER A 295 19.27 -7.88 -2.82
C SER A 295 18.11 -7.91 -1.80
N LEU A 296 17.54 -6.74 -1.48
CA LEU A 296 16.37 -6.63 -0.61
C LEU A 296 15.10 -7.27 -1.20
N ALA A 297 14.96 -7.30 -2.52
CA ALA A 297 13.84 -7.92 -3.21
C ALA A 297 13.99 -9.46 -3.22
N ALA A 298 15.15 -9.98 -3.63
CA ALA A 298 15.48 -11.40 -3.64
C ALA A 298 15.28 -12.06 -2.27
N CYS A 299 15.75 -11.42 -1.19
CA CYS A 299 15.54 -11.92 0.17
C CYS A 299 14.07 -11.89 0.64
N LYS A 300 13.23 -10.98 0.13
CA LYS A 300 11.77 -10.99 0.41
C LYS A 300 11.03 -12.06 -0.39
N MET A 301 11.47 -12.29 -1.63
CA MET A 301 10.92 -13.29 -2.56
C MET A 301 11.41 -14.71 -2.26
N HIS A 302 12.14 -14.95 -1.17
CA HIS A 302 12.73 -16.24 -0.79
C HIS A 302 13.80 -16.80 -1.78
N ALA A 303 14.16 -16.02 -2.81
CA ALA A 303 15.17 -16.34 -3.83
C ALA A 303 16.63 -16.16 -3.34
N MET A 304 16.87 -16.22 -2.02
CA MET A 304 18.11 -15.78 -1.36
C MET A 304 19.38 -16.46 -1.90
N ARG A 305 19.34 -17.78 -2.14
CA ARG A 305 20.52 -18.54 -2.61
C ARG A 305 20.96 -18.12 -4.03
N ARG A 306 20.02 -18.10 -4.97
CA ARG A 306 20.28 -17.85 -6.41
C ARG A 306 20.42 -16.37 -6.77
N CYS A 307 19.67 -15.49 -6.11
CA CYS A 307 19.52 -14.08 -6.51
C CYS A 307 20.07 -13.07 -5.48
N PHE A 308 20.67 -13.53 -4.38
CA PHE A 308 21.36 -12.67 -3.41
C PHE A 308 22.76 -13.20 -3.07
N ILE A 309 22.89 -14.44 -2.59
CA ILE A 309 24.19 -14.98 -2.14
C ILE A 309 25.11 -15.25 -3.34
N LEU A 310 24.64 -16.04 -4.33
CA LEU A 310 25.46 -16.42 -5.48
C LEU A 310 25.97 -15.22 -6.31
N PRO A 311 25.18 -14.19 -6.66
CA PRO A 311 25.68 -13.04 -7.40
C PRO A 311 26.70 -12.21 -6.62
N LEU A 312 26.59 -12.14 -5.28
CA LEU A 312 27.56 -11.44 -4.46
C LEU A 312 28.89 -12.20 -4.36
N TYR A 313 28.86 -13.52 -4.13
CA TYR A 313 30.09 -14.35 -4.16
C TYR A 313 30.82 -14.35 -5.50
N LEU A 314 30.10 -14.12 -6.60
CA LEU A 314 30.66 -14.02 -7.95
C LEU A 314 31.06 -12.59 -8.35
N ALA A 315 30.77 -11.57 -7.54
CA ALA A 315 31.07 -10.17 -7.90
C ALA A 315 32.58 -9.93 -7.96
N SER A 316 33.29 -10.12 -6.84
CA SER A 316 34.76 -10.03 -6.79
C SER A 316 35.47 -10.99 -7.78
N LEU A 317 34.97 -12.23 -7.93
CA LEU A 317 35.49 -13.21 -8.90
C LEU A 317 35.32 -12.79 -10.37
N SER A 318 34.16 -12.26 -10.76
CA SER A 318 33.89 -11.89 -12.16
C SER A 318 34.69 -10.66 -12.61
N VAL A 319 34.96 -9.72 -11.70
CA VAL A 319 35.91 -8.63 -11.93
C VAL A 319 37.33 -9.17 -12.16
N MET A 320 37.80 -10.11 -11.31
CA MET A 320 39.09 -10.76 -11.52
C MET A 320 39.17 -11.52 -12.85
N ALA A 321 38.13 -12.30 -13.19
CA ALA A 321 38.09 -13.06 -14.44
C ALA A 321 38.10 -12.16 -15.69
N LEU A 322 37.42 -11.01 -15.63
CA LEU A 322 37.46 -10.01 -16.70
C LEU A 322 38.86 -9.41 -16.87
N LEU A 323 39.51 -9.00 -15.77
CA LEU A 323 40.86 -8.45 -15.77
C LEU A 323 41.90 -9.49 -16.25
N TYR A 324 41.78 -10.74 -15.80
CA TYR A 324 42.65 -11.83 -16.24
C TYR A 324 42.47 -12.16 -17.72
N ARG A 325 41.24 -12.17 -18.24
CA ARG A 325 40.97 -12.35 -19.67
C ARG A 325 41.53 -11.21 -20.51
N LEU A 326 41.42 -9.96 -20.04
CA LEU A 326 42.07 -8.80 -20.69
C LEU A 326 43.60 -8.94 -20.70
N SER A 327 44.20 -9.47 -19.62
CA SER A 327 45.65 -9.71 -19.54
C SER A 327 46.14 -10.88 -20.38
N LEU A 328 45.34 -11.93 -20.57
CA LEU A 328 45.70 -13.10 -21.36
C LEU A 328 45.61 -12.88 -22.88
N ASN A 329 44.77 -11.95 -23.33
CA ASN A 329 44.36 -11.91 -24.73
C ASN A 329 45.46 -11.51 -25.72
N GLY A 330 46.63 -11.03 -25.24
CA GLY A 330 47.89 -10.89 -25.97
C GLY A 330 47.88 -9.99 -27.21
N THR A 331 46.75 -9.34 -27.49
CA THR A 331 46.44 -8.66 -28.76
C THR A 331 45.72 -7.36 -28.47
N SER A 332 45.83 -6.41 -29.39
CA SER A 332 45.16 -5.12 -29.34
C SER A 332 43.66 -5.26 -29.67
N THR A 333 42.91 -6.04 -28.87
CA THR A 333 41.45 -5.99 -28.81
C THR A 333 41.02 -4.66 -28.20
N ASN A 334 41.15 -3.62 -29.01
CA ASN A 334 40.80 -2.24 -28.75
C ASN A 334 39.39 -2.18 -28.13
N PHE A 335 39.29 -1.83 -26.85
CA PHE A 335 38.04 -1.31 -26.27
C PHE A 335 37.56 -0.09 -27.07
N THR A 336 38.54 0.63 -27.64
CA THR A 336 38.47 1.61 -28.72
C THR A 336 37.61 1.20 -29.92
N HIS A 337 37.39 -0.09 -30.23
CA HIS A 337 36.49 -0.50 -31.33
C HIS A 337 35.02 -0.52 -30.90
N TYR A 338 34.72 -0.88 -29.65
CA TYR A 338 33.35 -0.73 -29.11
C TYR A 338 33.01 0.76 -28.93
N CYS A 339 34.01 1.60 -28.61
CA CYS A 339 33.84 3.04 -28.52
C CYS A 339 33.91 3.78 -29.88
N SER A 340 34.66 3.30 -30.89
CA SER A 340 34.76 3.98 -32.19
C SER A 340 33.48 3.84 -33.01
N VAL A 341 32.78 2.71 -32.92
CA VAL A 341 31.45 2.53 -33.53
C VAL A 341 30.42 3.54 -32.99
N VAL A 342 30.68 4.14 -31.82
CA VAL A 342 29.82 5.17 -31.18
C VAL A 342 30.37 6.61 -31.39
N VAL A 343 31.59 6.78 -31.91
CA VAL A 343 32.28 8.09 -32.01
C VAL A 343 32.85 8.37 -33.42
N GLY A 344 32.70 7.47 -34.38
CA GLY A 344 33.23 7.56 -35.75
C GLY A 344 32.49 8.53 -36.66
N ALA A 345 32.44 9.82 -36.31
CA ALA A 345 31.77 10.85 -37.12
C ALA A 345 32.32 12.29 -36.91
N ARG A 346 33.66 12.47 -37.00
CA ARG A 346 34.37 13.64 -37.60
C ARG A 346 35.85 13.67 -37.21
N ASP A 347 36.69 13.98 -38.18
CA ASP A 347 38.14 13.88 -38.10
C ASP A 347 38.84 15.06 -37.40
N GLY A 348 40.07 14.81 -36.95
CA GLY A 348 40.94 15.79 -36.31
C GLY A 348 42.15 15.10 -35.69
N ASN A 349 43.30 15.14 -36.37
CA ASN A 349 44.51 14.40 -36.01
C ASN A 349 44.93 14.60 -34.53
N LEU A 350 44.97 13.50 -33.77
CA LEU A 350 45.76 13.42 -32.52
C LEU A 350 46.36 12.02 -32.37
N SER A 351 47.51 11.80 -33.02
CA SER A 351 48.23 10.53 -33.01
C SER A 351 49.12 10.38 -31.75
N SER A 352 48.48 10.24 -30.58
CA SER A 352 49.16 9.92 -29.32
C SER A 352 48.34 8.91 -28.50
N SER A 353 48.90 7.71 -28.31
CA SER A 353 48.25 6.59 -27.62
C SER A 353 48.38 6.72 -26.10
N VAL A 354 47.34 7.24 -25.44
CA VAL A 354 47.29 7.49 -23.98
C VAL A 354 47.11 6.20 -23.13
N PHE A 355 47.65 5.06 -23.59
CA PHE A 355 47.67 3.80 -22.84
C PHE A 355 49.04 3.05 -22.84
N PRO A 356 50.23 3.68 -22.73
CA PRO A 356 51.49 2.93 -22.57
C PRO A 356 51.64 2.35 -21.15
N GLU A 357 50.96 2.94 -20.16
CA GLU A 357 51.22 2.72 -18.73
C GLU A 357 50.31 1.69 -18.06
N LEU A 358 49.61 0.87 -18.85
CA LEU A 358 49.01 -0.38 -18.37
C LEU A 358 50.10 -1.46 -18.19
N ARG A 359 51.13 -1.14 -17.37
CA ARG A 359 52.22 -2.03 -16.96
C ARG A 359 51.71 -3.12 -16.00
N CYS A 360 50.91 -4.04 -16.53
CA CYS A 360 51.01 -5.42 -16.07
C CYS A 360 52.48 -5.85 -16.25
N PHE A 361 53.06 -6.55 -15.26
CA PHE A 361 54.51 -6.68 -15.10
C PHE A 361 55.17 -7.51 -16.23
N SER A 362 55.51 -6.85 -17.33
CA SER A 362 56.18 -7.41 -18.50
C SER A 362 57.68 -7.58 -18.27
N SER A 363 58.02 -8.54 -17.41
CA SER A 363 59.40 -8.99 -17.14
C SER A 363 59.42 -10.51 -17.08
N CYS A 364 59.57 -11.14 -18.25
CA CYS A 364 59.53 -12.59 -18.45
C CYS A 364 60.77 -13.30 -17.89
N THR A 365 60.86 -13.41 -16.56
CA THR A 365 61.82 -14.29 -15.84
C THR A 365 61.31 -14.76 -14.47
N VAL A 366 60.45 -13.98 -13.77
CA VAL A 366 60.01 -14.27 -12.38
C VAL A 366 58.56 -14.77 -12.31
N LEU A 367 58.06 -15.39 -13.38
CA LEU A 367 56.62 -15.49 -13.64
C LEU A 367 55.85 -16.55 -12.85
N SER A 368 56.51 -17.56 -12.26
CA SER A 368 55.81 -18.63 -11.53
C SER A 368 55.37 -18.20 -10.13
N LEU A 369 56.30 -17.70 -9.32
CA LEU A 369 56.09 -17.55 -7.88
C LEU A 369 55.29 -16.30 -7.51
N SER A 370 55.56 -15.16 -8.16
CA SER A 370 54.88 -13.89 -7.85
C SER A 370 53.38 -13.92 -8.25
N VAL A 371 53.06 -14.52 -9.40
CA VAL A 371 51.66 -14.75 -9.83
C VAL A 371 50.96 -15.74 -8.89
N CYS A 372 51.66 -16.78 -8.41
CA CYS A 372 51.12 -17.71 -7.43
C CYS A 372 50.81 -17.04 -6.08
N PHE A 373 51.67 -16.15 -5.59
CA PHE A 373 51.40 -15.39 -4.35
C PHE A 373 50.24 -14.40 -4.50
N SER A 374 50.12 -13.72 -5.65
CA SER A 374 49.03 -12.77 -5.91
C SER A 374 47.66 -13.47 -6.04
N SER A 375 47.61 -14.58 -6.79
CA SER A 375 46.39 -15.39 -6.87
C SER A 375 46.08 -16.10 -5.54
N GLY A 376 47.11 -16.51 -4.79
CA GLY A 376 46.99 -17.14 -3.48
C GLY A 376 46.34 -16.25 -2.42
N SER A 377 46.80 -14.99 -2.26
CA SER A 377 46.19 -14.05 -1.31
C SER A 377 44.74 -13.73 -1.68
N ALA A 378 44.48 -13.49 -2.98
CA ALA A 378 43.14 -13.24 -3.52
C ALA A 378 42.15 -14.39 -3.25
N VAL A 379 42.54 -15.62 -3.57
CA VAL A 379 41.72 -16.82 -3.33
C VAL A 379 41.53 -17.06 -1.83
N SER A 380 42.57 -16.85 -1.01
CA SER A 380 42.49 -17.04 0.44
C SER A 380 41.53 -16.05 1.11
N TRP A 381 41.54 -14.77 0.74
CA TRP A 381 40.57 -13.79 1.23
C TRP A 381 39.14 -14.07 0.71
N TRP A 382 38.97 -14.42 -0.56
CA TRP A 382 37.65 -14.77 -1.12
C TRP A 382 37.04 -15.99 -0.41
N LEU A 383 37.80 -17.09 -0.28
CA LEU A 383 37.36 -18.31 0.38
C LEU A 383 37.09 -18.07 1.88
N GLY A 384 37.87 -17.20 2.53
CA GLY A 384 37.63 -16.74 3.90
C GLY A 384 36.30 -15.99 4.08
N LEU A 385 35.97 -15.07 3.16
CA LEU A 385 34.68 -14.37 3.15
C LEU A 385 33.51 -15.34 2.92
N VAL A 386 33.64 -16.26 1.97
CA VAL A 386 32.62 -17.29 1.69
C VAL A 386 32.39 -18.20 2.91
N LEU A 387 33.45 -18.70 3.55
CA LEU A 387 33.33 -19.59 4.72
C LEU A 387 32.78 -18.88 5.97
N CYS A 388 33.10 -17.61 6.20
CA CYS A 388 32.46 -16.80 7.24
C CYS A 388 30.94 -16.69 6.98
N THR A 389 30.56 -16.41 5.73
CA THR A 389 29.18 -16.12 5.34
C THR A 389 28.35 -17.34 4.93
N VAL A 390 28.91 -18.56 4.91
CA VAL A 390 28.24 -19.80 4.47
C VAL A 390 26.96 -20.12 5.27
N HIS A 391 26.86 -19.62 6.50
CA HIS A 391 25.67 -19.71 7.34
C HIS A 391 24.42 -19.12 6.65
N LEU A 392 24.58 -18.11 5.80
CA LEU A 392 23.50 -17.48 5.02
C LEU A 392 22.80 -18.48 4.08
N TRP A 393 23.54 -19.45 3.53
CA TRP A 393 22.98 -20.47 2.64
C TRP A 393 21.97 -21.40 3.34
N HIS A 394 22.09 -21.52 4.67
CA HIS A 394 21.26 -22.35 5.52
C HIS A 394 20.19 -21.56 6.30
N LEU A 395 20.07 -20.24 6.12
CA LEU A 395 19.01 -19.44 6.74
C LEU A 395 17.63 -19.89 6.24
N SER A 396 16.75 -20.24 7.19
CA SER A 396 15.32 -20.48 6.94
C SER A 396 14.55 -19.17 7.14
N LEU A 397 14.07 -18.58 6.04
CA LEU A 397 13.34 -17.31 6.04
C LEU A 397 11.82 -17.53 6.00
N TYR A 398 11.08 -16.64 6.67
CA TYR A 398 9.64 -16.54 6.43
C TYR A 398 9.37 -15.68 5.19
N ARG A 399 8.32 -16.02 4.44
CA ARG A 399 7.87 -15.29 3.26
C ARG A 399 7.70 -13.79 3.57
N ILE A 400 8.34 -12.93 2.77
CA ILE A 400 8.30 -11.46 2.91
C ILE A 400 8.81 -10.99 4.30
N GLN A 401 9.90 -11.62 4.78
CA GLN A 401 10.67 -11.19 5.97
C GLN A 401 10.94 -9.67 5.91
N ARG A 402 10.68 -8.94 7.01
CA ARG A 402 10.92 -7.50 7.07
C ARG A 402 12.42 -7.21 7.09
N THR A 403 12.87 -6.24 6.31
CA THR A 403 14.29 -5.81 6.21
C THR A 403 14.98 -5.59 7.57
N GLN A 404 14.28 -5.05 8.57
CA GLN A 404 14.83 -4.82 9.92
C GLN A 404 15.04 -6.09 10.75
N ASP A 405 14.34 -7.17 10.40
CA ASP A 405 14.37 -8.47 11.06
C ASP A 405 15.29 -9.44 10.27
N LEU A 406 15.87 -8.97 9.15
CA LEU A 406 16.81 -9.65 8.27
C LEU A 406 18.24 -9.07 8.37
N PHE A 407 18.37 -7.73 8.35
CA PHE A 407 19.66 -7.04 8.47
C PHE A 407 19.82 -6.37 9.85
N VAL A 408 21.08 -6.16 10.26
CA VAL A 408 21.43 -5.49 11.53
C VAL A 408 21.30 -3.97 11.38
N ARG A 409 22.05 -3.42 10.41
CA ARG A 409 21.98 -2.02 9.94
C ARG A 409 21.06 -1.92 8.72
N ARG A 410 20.38 -0.78 8.55
CA ARG A 410 19.24 -0.61 7.62
C ARG A 410 19.60 -0.05 6.23
N MET A 411 20.89 0.06 5.96
CA MET A 411 21.53 0.59 4.74
C MET A 411 22.88 -0.13 4.56
N TYR A 412 23.46 0.03 3.38
CA TYR A 412 24.76 -0.51 2.97
C TYR A 412 25.86 0.57 3.04
N GLU A 413 27.11 0.15 2.85
CA GLU A 413 28.26 1.05 2.69
C GLU A 413 28.65 1.12 1.21
N GLY A 414 28.69 2.31 0.61
CA GLY A 414 28.79 2.48 -0.85
C GLY A 414 30.01 1.81 -1.49
N GLY A 415 31.19 1.92 -0.85
CA GLY A 415 32.45 1.35 -1.32
C GLY A 415 32.69 -0.12 -0.93
N PHE A 416 31.80 -0.74 -0.16
CA PHE A 416 31.95 -2.10 0.36
C PHE A 416 30.66 -2.92 0.16
N ILE A 417 30.01 -2.79 -1.00
CA ILE A 417 28.64 -3.28 -1.22
C ILE A 417 28.48 -4.80 -0.99
N GLU A 418 29.44 -5.61 -1.43
CA GLU A 418 29.44 -7.08 -1.27
C GLU A 418 29.50 -7.45 0.23
N GLN A 419 30.53 -6.97 0.92
CA GLN A 419 30.78 -7.27 2.33
C GLN A 419 29.70 -6.65 3.23
N SER A 420 29.19 -5.45 2.89
CA SER A 420 28.15 -4.73 3.63
C SER A 420 26.74 -5.29 3.43
N LEU A 421 26.51 -6.12 2.42
CA LEU A 421 25.29 -6.92 2.29
C LEU A 421 25.42 -8.27 3.00
N LEU A 422 26.53 -8.99 2.80
CA LEU A 422 26.74 -10.31 3.39
C LEU A 422 26.89 -10.24 4.92
N LEU A 423 27.90 -9.52 5.44
CA LEU A 423 28.25 -9.49 6.88
C LEU A 423 27.21 -8.76 7.76
N ASN A 424 26.32 -7.97 7.15
CA ASN A 424 25.22 -7.25 7.80
C ASN A 424 23.92 -8.08 7.89
N THR A 425 23.83 -9.20 7.17
CA THR A 425 22.68 -10.11 7.28
C THR A 425 22.77 -10.86 8.61
N ARG A 426 21.66 -10.95 9.35
CA ARG A 426 21.64 -11.44 10.74
C ARG A 426 22.07 -12.91 10.83
N PHE A 427 23.14 -13.16 11.59
CA PHE A 427 23.68 -14.51 11.82
C PHE A 427 22.62 -15.46 12.41
N GLU A 428 21.93 -15.00 13.46
CA GLU A 428 20.69 -15.62 13.92
C GLU A 428 19.50 -14.68 13.65
N ILE A 429 18.58 -15.13 12.81
CA ILE A 429 17.28 -14.50 12.68
C ILE A 429 16.45 -14.90 13.90
N LYS A 430 16.45 -14.03 14.91
CA LYS A 430 15.56 -14.17 16.07
C LYS A 430 14.11 -14.09 15.64
N ILE A 431 13.53 -15.26 15.31
CA ILE A 431 12.09 -15.50 15.32
C ILE A 431 11.62 -15.02 16.69
N SER A 432 10.90 -13.90 16.70
CA SER A 432 10.44 -13.29 17.95
C SER A 432 9.75 -14.36 18.80
N PRO A 433 10.02 -14.49 20.11
CA PRO A 433 9.31 -15.47 20.93
C PRO A 433 7.78 -15.25 20.88
N LYS A 434 7.34 -14.00 20.65
CA LYS A 434 5.93 -13.67 20.36
C LYS A 434 5.39 -14.19 19.01
N MET A 435 6.22 -14.71 18.11
CA MET A 435 5.82 -15.41 16.88
C MET A 435 5.99 -16.92 16.99
N LYS A 436 6.97 -17.43 17.76
CA LYS A 436 7.03 -18.87 18.12
C LYS A 436 5.78 -19.33 18.90
N GLN A 437 5.03 -18.41 19.53
CA GLN A 437 3.73 -18.69 20.15
C GLN A 437 2.55 -18.87 19.17
N PHE A 438 2.72 -18.64 17.86
CA PHE A 438 1.61 -18.62 16.88
C PHE A 438 1.62 -19.74 15.82
N THR A 439 2.49 -20.75 15.94
CA THR A 439 2.36 -22.04 15.24
C THR A 439 2.63 -23.19 16.21
N PRO A 440 2.01 -24.39 16.07
CA PRO A 440 1.42 -24.99 14.87
C PRO A 440 0.12 -24.36 14.35
N LEU A 441 -0.24 -24.72 13.11
CA LEU A 441 -1.48 -24.30 12.45
C LEU A 441 -2.69 -24.97 13.11
N GLU A 442 -3.51 -24.16 13.79
CA GLU A 442 -4.91 -24.47 14.05
C GLU A 442 -5.76 -24.05 12.84
N PRO A 443 -6.87 -24.75 12.55
CA PRO A 443 -7.72 -24.43 11.40
C PRO A 443 -8.29 -23.02 11.51
N VAL A 444 -8.26 -22.27 10.40
CA VAL A 444 -8.94 -20.98 10.33
C VAL A 444 -10.45 -21.19 10.31
N LYS A 445 -11.18 -20.27 10.94
CA LYS A 445 -12.64 -20.27 10.98
C LYS A 445 -13.17 -19.05 10.23
N LEU A 446 -13.99 -19.29 9.22
CA LEU A 446 -14.52 -18.24 8.35
C LEU A 446 -16.04 -18.23 8.40
N PHE A 447 -16.63 -17.11 8.81
CA PHE A 447 -18.06 -16.86 8.66
C PHE A 447 -18.30 -16.03 7.41
N LEU A 448 -19.06 -16.54 6.44
CA LEU A 448 -19.55 -15.73 5.33
C LEU A 448 -20.88 -15.11 5.78
N CYS A 449 -21.03 -13.80 5.63
CA CYS A 449 -22.21 -13.05 6.04
C CYS A 449 -22.73 -12.21 4.88
N ALA A 450 -23.68 -12.76 4.13
CA ALA A 450 -24.42 -12.02 3.11
C ALA A 450 -25.60 -11.28 3.75
N THR A 451 -25.74 -9.98 3.47
CA THR A 451 -26.97 -9.24 3.77
C THR A 451 -27.81 -9.07 2.52
N MET A 452 -29.09 -9.44 2.60
CA MET A 452 -30.06 -9.42 1.51
C MET A 452 -31.27 -8.55 1.86
N TRP A 453 -31.75 -7.76 0.90
CA TRP A 453 -33.02 -7.03 0.96
C TRP A 453 -33.55 -6.74 -0.47
N HIS A 454 -34.59 -7.49 -0.88
CA HIS A 454 -35.27 -7.35 -2.18
C HIS A 454 -34.33 -7.43 -3.41
N GLU A 455 -33.42 -8.39 -3.40
CA GLU A 455 -32.63 -8.79 -4.56
C GLU A 455 -33.49 -9.39 -5.67
N THR A 456 -33.03 -9.22 -6.91
CA THR A 456 -33.57 -9.91 -8.09
C THR A 456 -33.14 -11.38 -8.12
N TYR A 457 -33.81 -12.19 -8.94
CA TYR A 457 -33.47 -13.60 -9.14
C TYR A 457 -31.98 -13.80 -9.51
N SER A 458 -31.47 -12.99 -10.44
CA SER A 458 -30.10 -13.08 -10.95
C SER A 458 -29.05 -12.62 -9.95
N GLU A 459 -29.37 -11.68 -9.06
CA GLU A 459 -28.51 -11.27 -7.94
C GLU A 459 -28.34 -12.41 -6.94
N MET A 460 -29.45 -12.94 -6.41
CA MET A 460 -29.40 -14.05 -5.45
C MET A 460 -28.76 -15.31 -6.03
N MET A 461 -28.99 -15.61 -7.32
CA MET A 461 -28.35 -16.73 -8.00
C MET A 461 -26.81 -16.60 -8.03
N LYS A 462 -26.25 -15.41 -8.30
CA LYS A 462 -24.79 -15.18 -8.31
C LYS A 462 -24.14 -15.47 -6.95
N ILE A 463 -24.70 -14.92 -5.88
CA ILE A 463 -24.12 -15.04 -4.53
C ILE A 463 -24.25 -16.47 -3.98
N ILE A 464 -25.38 -17.14 -4.23
CA ILE A 464 -25.55 -18.55 -3.84
C ILE A 464 -24.59 -19.46 -4.64
N ILE A 465 -24.43 -19.26 -5.95
CA ILE A 465 -23.41 -19.97 -6.75
C ILE A 465 -22.01 -19.74 -6.18
N SER A 466 -21.67 -18.51 -5.78
CA SER A 466 -20.35 -18.19 -5.21
C SER A 466 -20.08 -18.90 -3.88
N ILE A 467 -21.10 -19.04 -3.02
CA ILE A 467 -21.01 -19.79 -1.76
C ILE A 467 -20.84 -21.29 -2.02
N PHE A 468 -21.60 -21.88 -2.95
CA PHE A 468 -21.45 -23.29 -3.33
C PHE A 468 -20.10 -23.57 -4.03
N ARG A 469 -19.59 -22.62 -4.84
CA ARG A 469 -18.25 -22.65 -5.45
C ARG A 469 -17.14 -22.67 -4.38
N LEU A 470 -17.37 -22.05 -3.21
CA LEU A 470 -16.47 -22.14 -2.06
C LEU A 470 -16.63 -23.46 -1.29
N ASP A 471 -17.84 -24.01 -1.15
CA ASP A 471 -18.07 -25.32 -0.54
C ASP A 471 -17.34 -26.45 -1.28
N GLN A 472 -17.35 -26.42 -2.62
CA GLN A 472 -16.61 -27.35 -3.46
C GLN A 472 -15.08 -27.22 -3.34
N TYR A 473 -14.56 -26.06 -2.96
CA TYR A 473 -13.13 -25.80 -3.01
C TYR A 473 -12.35 -26.54 -1.90
N ARG A 474 -11.28 -27.26 -2.26
CA ARG A 474 -10.35 -27.88 -1.32
C ARG A 474 -8.89 -27.51 -1.66
N PRO A 475 -8.10 -26.95 -0.72
CA PRO A 475 -6.70 -26.61 -0.98
C PRO A 475 -5.83 -27.88 -1.03
N LYS A 476 -5.09 -28.07 -2.13
CA LYS A 476 -4.33 -29.30 -2.48
C LYS A 476 -3.15 -29.70 -1.55
N ARG A 477 -2.99 -29.12 -0.35
CA ARG A 477 -1.71 -29.18 0.40
C ARG A 477 -1.57 -30.26 1.48
N ASP A 478 -2.67 -30.89 1.86
CA ASP A 478 -2.73 -32.14 2.62
C ASP A 478 -4.20 -32.56 2.64
N GLU A 479 -4.59 -33.69 2.04
CA GLU A 479 -5.99 -34.17 2.13
C GLU A 479 -6.44 -34.42 3.59
N LYS A 480 -5.46 -34.53 4.50
CA LYS A 480 -5.64 -34.76 5.94
C LYS A 480 -5.57 -33.48 6.79
N LYS A 481 -5.48 -32.28 6.18
CA LYS A 481 -5.51 -30.99 6.90
C LYS A 481 -6.49 -29.99 6.29
N VAL A 482 -7.60 -29.79 7.00
CA VAL A 482 -8.56 -28.72 6.72
C VAL A 482 -8.03 -27.40 7.31
N ASP A 483 -7.12 -26.74 6.58
CA ASP A 483 -6.53 -25.43 6.97
C ASP A 483 -7.57 -24.29 7.12
N LEU A 484 -8.76 -24.47 6.53
CA LEU A 484 -9.87 -23.52 6.53
C LEU A 484 -11.20 -24.27 6.70
N SER A 485 -11.92 -23.97 7.78
CA SER A 485 -13.32 -24.33 8.00
C SER A 485 -14.20 -23.10 7.78
N PHE A 486 -15.41 -23.27 7.24
CA PHE A 486 -16.32 -22.14 7.06
C PHE A 486 -17.79 -22.46 7.32
N GLU A 487 -18.56 -21.42 7.61
CA GLU A 487 -20.01 -21.48 7.75
C GLU A 487 -20.63 -20.27 7.03
N ALA A 488 -21.65 -20.51 6.20
CA ALA A 488 -22.31 -19.47 5.43
C ALA A 488 -23.60 -19.01 6.12
N HIS A 489 -23.79 -17.70 6.22
CA HIS A 489 -24.96 -17.06 6.78
C HIS A 489 -25.52 -16.02 5.80
N VAL A 490 -26.81 -16.14 5.49
CA VAL A 490 -27.58 -15.16 4.73
C VAL A 490 -28.57 -14.50 5.69
N TYR A 491 -28.57 -13.17 5.77
CA TYR A 491 -29.48 -12.38 6.59
C TYR A 491 -30.45 -11.64 5.67
N PHE A 492 -31.69 -12.15 5.59
CA PHE A 492 -32.73 -11.61 4.74
C PHE A 492 -33.58 -10.61 5.52
N ASP A 493 -33.43 -9.32 5.21
CA ASP A 493 -34.22 -8.25 5.79
C ASP A 493 -35.62 -8.17 5.18
N ASP A 494 -36.60 -7.89 6.03
CA ASP A 494 -38.03 -7.76 5.68
C ASP A 494 -38.66 -8.97 4.95
N ALA A 495 -38.37 -10.17 5.43
CA ALA A 495 -38.75 -11.43 4.78
C ALA A 495 -40.25 -11.82 4.86
N PHE A 496 -41.11 -11.04 5.54
CA PHE A 496 -42.46 -11.48 5.94
C PHE A 496 -43.59 -10.49 5.61
N VAL A 497 -44.70 -11.03 5.09
CA VAL A 497 -45.93 -10.33 4.67
C VAL A 497 -47.15 -10.81 5.48
N ASP A 498 -48.15 -9.94 5.64
CA ASP A 498 -49.43 -10.28 6.26
C ASP A 498 -50.40 -10.78 5.17
N VAL A 499 -50.98 -11.97 5.34
CA VAL A 499 -51.91 -12.57 4.35
C VAL A 499 -53.33 -12.61 4.93
N PRO A 500 -54.32 -11.92 4.32
CA PRO A 500 -55.70 -11.93 4.80
C PRO A 500 -56.27 -13.34 4.92
N GLY A 501 -56.91 -13.65 6.06
CA GLY A 501 -57.52 -14.95 6.34
C GLY A 501 -56.56 -16.04 6.83
N SER A 502 -55.25 -15.79 6.90
CA SER A 502 -54.27 -16.75 7.45
C SER A 502 -54.07 -16.61 8.97
N GLN A 503 -53.73 -17.71 9.66
CA GLN A 503 -53.29 -17.67 11.06
C GLN A 503 -51.77 -17.43 11.17
N GLY A 504 -51.26 -16.33 10.60
CA GLY A 504 -49.85 -15.98 10.75
C GLY A 504 -49.36 -14.86 9.84
N ARG A 505 -48.05 -14.78 9.68
CA ARG A 505 -47.37 -14.00 8.64
C ARG A 505 -46.61 -14.98 7.75
N HIS A 506 -46.76 -14.82 6.45
CA HIS A 506 -46.11 -15.67 5.45
C HIS A 506 -44.77 -15.06 5.04
N VAL A 507 -43.88 -15.89 4.48
CA VAL A 507 -42.71 -15.37 3.76
C VAL A 507 -43.16 -14.56 2.54
N ASN A 508 -42.35 -13.59 2.11
CA ASN A 508 -42.63 -12.80 0.91
C ASN A 508 -42.07 -13.46 -0.37
N GLU A 509 -42.48 -12.95 -1.53
CA GLU A 509 -42.07 -13.44 -2.85
C GLU A 509 -40.54 -13.53 -3.03
N TYR A 510 -39.77 -12.60 -2.45
CA TYR A 510 -38.31 -12.60 -2.53
C TYR A 510 -37.68 -13.71 -1.66
N ALA A 511 -38.24 -13.99 -0.48
CA ALA A 511 -37.82 -15.10 0.37
C ALA A 511 -38.18 -16.46 -0.24
N GLU A 512 -39.35 -16.59 -0.88
CA GLU A 512 -39.72 -17.76 -1.68
C GLU A 512 -38.80 -17.94 -2.90
N MET A 513 -38.45 -16.85 -3.58
CA MET A 513 -37.50 -16.83 -4.69
C MET A 513 -36.12 -17.32 -4.25
N LEU A 514 -35.61 -16.91 -3.09
CA LEU A 514 -34.36 -17.43 -2.52
C LEU A 514 -34.43 -18.94 -2.26
N VAL A 515 -35.52 -19.43 -1.66
CA VAL A 515 -35.73 -20.89 -1.42
C VAL A 515 -35.77 -21.68 -2.74
N ASN A 516 -36.37 -21.12 -3.79
CA ASN A 516 -36.39 -21.74 -5.12
C ASN A 516 -35.01 -21.71 -5.82
N ILE A 517 -34.23 -20.64 -5.67
CA ILE A 517 -32.85 -20.56 -6.16
C ILE A 517 -31.96 -21.61 -5.50
N LEU A 518 -32.05 -21.76 -4.16
CA LEU A 518 -31.34 -22.80 -3.42
C LEU A 518 -31.76 -24.19 -3.90
N ARG A 519 -33.06 -24.42 -4.12
CA ARG A 519 -33.58 -25.66 -4.68
C ARG A 519 -33.04 -25.93 -6.09
N GLU A 520 -32.85 -24.94 -6.96
CA GLU A 520 -32.26 -25.14 -8.29
C GLU A 520 -30.76 -25.41 -8.25
N VAL A 521 -29.99 -24.56 -7.54
CA VAL A 521 -28.54 -24.73 -7.37
C VAL A 521 -28.25 -26.10 -6.74
N TYR A 522 -29.04 -26.50 -5.75
CA TYR A 522 -28.91 -27.82 -5.15
C TYR A 522 -29.37 -28.94 -6.10
N LYS A 523 -30.49 -28.83 -6.83
CA LYS A 523 -31.08 -29.91 -7.68
C LYS A 523 -30.15 -30.55 -8.71
N LYS A 524 -29.00 -29.93 -9.00
CA LYS A 524 -27.90 -30.54 -9.78
C LYS A 524 -27.19 -31.68 -9.02
N GLN A 525 -27.52 -31.88 -7.74
CA GLN A 525 -27.00 -32.83 -6.76
C GLN A 525 -28.15 -33.26 -5.78
N GLN A 526 -27.91 -34.26 -4.92
CA GLN A 526 -28.96 -35.02 -4.23
C GLN A 526 -29.53 -34.34 -2.95
N VAL A 527 -30.84 -34.04 -2.96
CA VAL A 527 -31.56 -33.18 -1.97
C VAL A 527 -31.13 -33.41 -0.50
N PRO A 528 -30.82 -32.34 0.26
CA PRO A 528 -30.27 -32.45 1.61
C PRO A 528 -31.34 -32.53 2.71
N ASP A 529 -30.88 -32.90 3.90
CA ASP A 529 -31.56 -32.62 5.17
C ASP A 529 -31.70 -31.10 5.39
N GLN A 530 -32.93 -30.65 5.68
CA GLN A 530 -33.29 -29.23 5.83
C GLN A 530 -33.99 -29.01 7.16
N LYS A 531 -33.45 -28.11 7.99
CA LYS A 531 -33.93 -27.86 9.35
C LYS A 531 -34.48 -26.44 9.46
N VAL A 532 -35.80 -26.34 9.51
CA VAL A 532 -36.53 -25.08 9.67
C VAL A 532 -36.79 -24.83 11.15
N PHE A 533 -36.42 -23.65 11.63
CA PHE A 533 -36.64 -23.19 13.00
C PHE A 533 -37.53 -21.94 13.02
N ARG A 534 -38.44 -21.88 14.00
CA ARG A 534 -39.07 -20.63 14.42
C ARG A 534 -38.13 -19.89 15.37
N THR A 535 -38.03 -18.57 15.28
CA THR A 535 -37.07 -17.80 16.09
C THR A 535 -37.69 -16.49 16.64
N PRO A 536 -37.12 -15.90 17.71
CA PRO A 536 -37.58 -14.60 18.24
C PRO A 536 -37.52 -13.43 17.23
N TYR A 537 -36.84 -13.59 16.09
CA TYR A 537 -36.69 -12.60 15.03
C TYR A 537 -37.46 -12.94 13.74
N GLY A 538 -38.19 -14.06 13.70
CA GLY A 538 -38.85 -14.58 12.49
C GLY A 538 -38.58 -16.07 12.31
N GLY A 539 -37.74 -16.42 11.35
CA GLY A 539 -37.42 -17.82 11.02
C GLY A 539 -35.95 -18.05 10.67
N ARG A 540 -35.51 -19.31 10.76
CA ARG A 540 -34.17 -19.75 10.35
C ARG A 540 -34.24 -21.07 9.59
N LEU A 541 -33.75 -21.10 8.35
CA LEU A 541 -33.51 -22.33 7.60
C LEU A 541 -32.03 -22.71 7.74
N VAL A 542 -31.74 -23.97 8.06
CA VAL A 542 -30.38 -24.54 8.06
C VAL A 542 -30.33 -25.69 7.06
N MET A 543 -29.30 -25.70 6.21
CA MET A 543 -29.08 -26.72 5.19
C MET A 543 -27.58 -27.07 5.15
N THR A 544 -27.26 -28.35 5.09
CA THR A 544 -25.88 -28.81 4.83
C THR A 544 -25.62 -28.77 3.34
N MET A 545 -24.50 -28.15 2.92
CA MET A 545 -24.09 -28.13 1.51
C MET A 545 -23.35 -29.42 1.12
N PRO A 546 -23.26 -29.76 -0.17
CA PRO A 546 -22.82 -31.08 -0.64
C PRO A 546 -21.45 -31.56 -0.13
N HIS A 547 -20.53 -30.66 0.22
CA HIS A 547 -19.20 -31.01 0.73
C HIS A 547 -19.05 -30.79 2.25
N GLY A 548 -20.17 -30.64 2.98
CA GLY A 548 -20.25 -30.72 4.43
C GLY A 548 -20.16 -29.40 5.20
N ASN A 549 -20.02 -28.24 4.54
CA ASN A 549 -20.17 -26.95 5.22
C ASN A 549 -21.66 -26.55 5.31
N ASN A 550 -22.06 -25.84 6.36
CA ASN A 550 -23.46 -25.43 6.53
C ASN A 550 -23.74 -24.06 5.89
N ILE A 551 -24.94 -23.92 5.30
CA ILE A 551 -25.55 -22.63 4.98
C ILE A 551 -26.79 -22.42 5.87
N THR A 552 -26.83 -21.27 6.54
CA THR A 552 -27.93 -20.84 7.40
C THR A 552 -28.54 -19.57 6.85
N ILE A 553 -29.87 -19.50 6.80
CA ILE A 553 -30.62 -18.37 6.27
C ILE A 553 -31.53 -17.84 7.37
N HIS A 554 -31.32 -16.59 7.75
CA HIS A 554 -32.03 -15.89 8.81
C HIS A 554 -33.07 -14.97 8.17
N PHE A 555 -34.32 -15.41 8.15
CA PHE A 555 -35.46 -14.62 7.68
C PHE A 555 -35.91 -13.69 8.82
N LYS A 556 -35.77 -12.38 8.61
CA LYS A 556 -36.07 -11.36 9.63
C LYS A 556 -37.45 -10.74 9.42
N ASP A 557 -38.29 -10.77 10.44
CA ASP A 557 -39.55 -10.03 10.46
C ASP A 557 -39.33 -8.58 10.95
N LYS A 558 -39.64 -7.60 10.11
CA LYS A 558 -39.53 -6.16 10.44
C LYS A 558 -40.37 -5.71 11.65
N LYS A 559 -41.39 -6.49 12.06
CA LYS A 559 -42.22 -6.27 13.26
C LYS A 559 -41.59 -6.81 14.54
N LEU A 560 -40.66 -7.76 14.45
CA LEU A 560 -39.99 -8.40 15.59
C LEU A 560 -38.55 -7.90 15.79
N ILE A 561 -37.83 -7.61 14.70
CA ILE A 561 -36.43 -7.21 14.72
C ILE A 561 -36.16 -6.02 13.79
N ARG A 562 -35.23 -5.16 14.16
CA ARG A 562 -34.81 -4.00 13.38
C ARG A 562 -34.15 -4.43 12.07
N HIS A 563 -34.66 -3.88 10.98
CA HIS A 563 -34.19 -4.13 9.62
C HIS A 563 -33.05 -3.16 9.20
N LYS A 564 -32.55 -3.33 7.97
CA LYS A 564 -31.40 -2.65 7.32
C LYS A 564 -30.03 -3.28 7.65
N LYS A 565 -29.15 -3.27 6.63
CA LYS A 565 -27.78 -3.86 6.61
C LYS A 565 -27.02 -3.70 7.92
N ARG A 566 -26.85 -2.49 8.46
CA ARG A 566 -26.17 -2.24 9.75
C ARG A 566 -26.68 -3.11 10.91
N TRP A 567 -28.00 -3.29 11.04
CA TRP A 567 -28.59 -4.04 12.14
C TRP A 567 -28.52 -5.56 11.91
N SER A 568 -28.52 -5.99 10.66
CA SER A 568 -28.12 -7.35 10.25
C SER A 568 -26.63 -7.61 10.51
N GLN A 569 -25.74 -6.62 10.31
CA GLN A 569 -24.34 -6.69 10.71
C GLN A 569 -24.18 -6.83 12.24
N VAL A 570 -24.88 -6.02 13.04
CA VAL A 570 -24.89 -6.17 14.51
C VAL A 570 -25.38 -7.57 14.92
N MET A 571 -26.46 -8.06 14.31
CA MET A 571 -27.02 -9.40 14.59
C MET A 571 -25.97 -10.50 14.39
N TYR A 572 -25.29 -10.53 13.25
CA TYR A 572 -24.28 -11.57 13.00
C TYR A 572 -23.01 -11.39 13.84
N MET A 573 -22.61 -10.16 14.16
CA MET A 573 -21.43 -9.92 15.00
C MET A 573 -21.64 -10.45 16.42
N TYR A 574 -22.80 -10.19 17.03
CA TYR A 574 -23.13 -10.73 18.35
C TYR A 574 -23.38 -12.25 18.32
N TYR A 575 -24.10 -12.76 17.31
CA TYR A 575 -24.40 -14.19 17.22
C TYR A 575 -23.16 -15.04 16.90
N LEU A 576 -22.36 -14.69 15.88
CA LEU A 576 -21.27 -15.54 15.43
C LEU A 576 -20.00 -15.37 16.31
N LEU A 577 -19.68 -14.14 16.71
CA LEU A 577 -18.45 -13.86 17.49
C LEU A 577 -18.69 -13.83 18.99
N GLY A 578 -19.85 -13.31 19.43
CA GLY A 578 -20.29 -13.39 20.83
C GLY A 578 -20.74 -14.81 21.19
N TRP A 579 -21.85 -15.26 20.63
CA TRP A 579 -22.46 -16.54 21.02
C TRP A 579 -21.70 -17.77 20.54
N LYS A 580 -21.54 -17.98 19.22
CA LYS A 580 -20.95 -19.21 18.67
C LYS A 580 -19.44 -19.36 18.90
N VAL A 581 -18.74 -18.28 19.23
CA VAL A 581 -17.30 -18.24 19.56
C VAL A 581 -17.08 -18.04 21.07
N ALA A 582 -17.44 -16.90 21.65
CA ALA A 582 -17.04 -16.60 23.03
C ALA A 582 -17.77 -17.46 24.09
N THR A 583 -19.06 -17.76 23.93
CA THR A 583 -19.80 -18.61 24.91
C THR A 583 -19.23 -20.03 25.03
N ARG A 584 -18.64 -20.58 23.95
CA ARG A 584 -17.98 -21.90 24.00
C ARG A 584 -16.86 -21.94 25.03
N TYR A 585 -16.07 -20.88 25.15
CA TYR A 585 -14.97 -20.79 26.13
C TYR A 585 -15.44 -20.62 27.57
N TYR A 586 -16.57 -19.93 27.76
CA TYR A 586 -17.21 -19.80 29.07
C TYR A 586 -17.69 -21.16 29.59
N LYS A 587 -18.42 -21.94 28.77
CA LYS A 587 -18.89 -23.27 29.15
C LYS A 587 -17.76 -24.31 29.32
N ALA A 588 -16.61 -24.11 28.68
CA ALA A 588 -15.46 -25.01 28.73
C ALA A 588 -14.39 -24.63 29.77
N SER A 589 -14.59 -23.57 30.58
CA SER A 589 -13.61 -23.09 31.58
C SER A 589 -12.18 -22.87 31.04
N LEU A 590 -12.07 -22.49 29.76
CA LEU A 590 -10.81 -22.54 29.01
C LEU A 590 -9.90 -21.32 29.23
N ASN A 591 -8.60 -21.52 29.05
CA ASN A 591 -7.55 -20.52 29.24
C ASN A 591 -7.77 -19.28 28.33
N ILE A 592 -7.75 -18.09 28.94
CA ILE A 592 -7.89 -16.76 28.28
C ILE A 592 -6.98 -16.63 27.05
N HIS A 593 -5.75 -17.17 27.10
CA HIS A 593 -4.80 -17.12 25.98
C HIS A 593 -5.34 -17.81 24.71
N TYR A 594 -6.04 -18.94 24.87
CA TYR A 594 -6.65 -19.68 23.75
C TYR A 594 -7.87 -18.95 23.17
N CYS A 595 -8.69 -18.33 24.01
CA CYS A 595 -9.79 -17.46 23.57
C CYS A 595 -9.29 -16.24 22.76
N ILE A 596 -8.17 -15.63 23.15
CA ILE A 596 -7.51 -14.57 22.36
C ILE A 596 -7.01 -15.13 21.02
N LYS A 597 -6.51 -16.36 20.99
CA LYS A 597 -5.98 -17.04 19.78
C LYS A 597 -7.09 -17.40 18.77
N GLU A 598 -8.20 -18.04 19.17
CA GLU A 598 -9.29 -18.34 18.22
C GLU A 598 -9.94 -17.04 17.68
N LYS A 599 -10.11 -16.01 18.51
CA LYS A 599 -10.54 -14.67 18.04
C LYS A 599 -9.58 -14.03 17.05
N HIS A 600 -8.29 -14.38 17.08
CA HIS A 600 -7.31 -13.89 16.11
C HIS A 600 -7.35 -14.65 14.78
N ASN A 601 -7.71 -15.95 14.83
CA ASN A 601 -7.81 -16.89 13.71
C ASN A 601 -9.23 -17.04 13.14
N THR A 602 -10.22 -16.33 13.72
CA THR A 602 -11.60 -16.27 13.24
C THR A 602 -11.82 -15.00 12.41
N TYR A 603 -12.43 -15.16 11.24
CA TYR A 603 -12.72 -14.07 10.30
C TYR A 603 -14.19 -14.04 9.89
N VAL A 604 -14.67 -12.87 9.50
CA VAL A 604 -16.00 -12.64 8.93
C VAL A 604 -15.84 -12.00 7.56
N LEU A 605 -16.34 -12.65 6.51
CA LEU A 605 -16.43 -12.09 5.16
C LEU A 605 -17.80 -11.43 5.02
N ALA A 606 -17.82 -10.10 4.97
CA ALA A 606 -19.02 -9.36 4.60
C ALA A 606 -19.26 -9.48 3.10
N LEU A 607 -20.52 -9.71 2.74
CA LEU A 607 -21.02 -9.86 1.37
C LEU A 607 -22.33 -9.09 1.21
N ASP A 608 -22.55 -8.49 0.04
CA ASP A 608 -23.83 -7.91 -0.36
C ASP A 608 -24.53 -8.88 -1.34
N GLY A 609 -25.87 -8.87 -1.38
CA GLY A 609 -26.71 -9.89 -2.04
C GLY A 609 -26.54 -10.05 -3.56
N ASP A 610 -25.79 -9.17 -4.21
CA ASP A 610 -25.50 -9.15 -5.65
C ASP A 610 -24.09 -9.65 -6.02
N THR A 611 -23.27 -10.01 -5.02
CA THR A 611 -21.82 -10.25 -5.22
C THR A 611 -21.52 -11.62 -5.84
N ASP A 612 -20.67 -11.66 -6.88
CA ASP A 612 -20.01 -12.88 -7.38
C ASP A 612 -18.52 -12.88 -7.00
N PHE A 613 -18.02 -13.96 -6.39
CA PHE A 613 -16.62 -14.08 -5.96
C PHE A 613 -16.04 -15.49 -6.16
N HIS A 614 -14.71 -15.56 -6.30
CA HIS A 614 -13.99 -16.83 -6.47
C HIS A 614 -13.26 -17.26 -5.17
N PRO A 615 -13.17 -18.57 -4.87
CA PRO A 615 -12.51 -19.08 -3.65
C PRO A 615 -11.07 -18.59 -3.46
N ALA A 616 -10.31 -18.47 -4.55
CA ALA A 616 -8.94 -17.95 -4.54
C ALA A 616 -8.87 -16.51 -3.98
N ALA A 617 -9.83 -15.64 -4.31
CA ALA A 617 -9.87 -14.28 -3.80
C ALA A 617 -10.11 -14.25 -2.28
N VAL A 618 -10.99 -15.13 -1.76
CA VAL A 618 -11.23 -15.27 -0.31
C VAL A 618 -9.96 -15.73 0.42
N LEU A 619 -9.23 -16.71 -0.14
CA LEU A 619 -7.96 -17.19 0.42
C LEU A 619 -6.89 -16.09 0.45
N LEU A 620 -6.81 -15.28 -0.61
CA LEU A 620 -5.89 -14.14 -0.67
C LEU A 620 -6.22 -13.05 0.37
N LEU A 621 -7.47 -12.90 0.81
CA LEU A 621 -7.82 -12.07 1.97
C LEU A 621 -7.42 -12.73 3.29
N VAL A 622 -7.70 -14.03 3.46
CA VAL A 622 -7.36 -14.81 4.67
C VAL A 622 -5.84 -14.81 4.91
N ASP A 623 -5.03 -15.11 3.91
CA ASP A 623 -3.57 -15.15 4.03
C ASP A 623 -2.98 -13.75 4.31
N ARG A 624 -3.61 -12.68 3.79
CA ARG A 624 -3.22 -11.31 4.11
C ARG A 624 -3.46 -11.00 5.60
N LEU A 625 -4.58 -11.47 6.17
CA LEU A 625 -4.83 -11.33 7.61
C LEU A 625 -3.92 -12.24 8.46
N LYS A 626 -3.62 -13.48 8.04
CA LYS A 626 -2.63 -14.34 8.72
C LYS A 626 -1.25 -13.66 8.80
N LEU A 627 -0.79 -13.06 7.70
CA LEU A 627 0.54 -12.44 7.60
C LEU A 627 0.71 -11.16 8.44
N TYR A 628 -0.39 -10.44 8.72
CA TYR A 628 -0.34 -9.15 9.42
C TYR A 628 -1.26 -9.07 10.65
N PRO A 629 -0.80 -9.51 11.85
CA PRO A 629 -1.57 -9.47 13.10
C PRO A 629 -2.12 -8.11 13.57
N LYS A 630 -1.65 -6.98 13.02
CA LYS A 630 -2.21 -5.64 13.30
C LYS A 630 -3.25 -5.16 12.28
N VAL A 631 -3.52 -5.94 11.24
CA VAL A 631 -4.59 -5.67 10.28
C VAL A 631 -5.88 -6.26 10.84
N GLY A 632 -6.90 -5.42 10.94
CA GLY A 632 -8.23 -5.78 11.41
C GLY A 632 -9.20 -6.09 10.27
N ALA A 633 -8.98 -5.53 9.07
CA ALA A 633 -9.78 -5.82 7.88
C ALA A 633 -8.97 -5.72 6.59
N VAL A 634 -9.33 -6.49 5.57
CA VAL A 634 -8.80 -6.41 4.20
C VAL A 634 -9.96 -6.43 3.22
N CYS A 635 -10.04 -5.44 2.33
CA CYS A 635 -10.98 -5.45 1.21
C CYS A 635 -10.34 -5.97 -0.09
N GLY A 636 -11.16 -6.58 -0.95
CA GLY A 636 -10.74 -6.97 -2.30
C GLY A 636 -10.81 -5.82 -3.31
N ARG A 637 -10.59 -6.15 -4.59
CA ARG A 637 -10.96 -5.32 -5.73
C ARG A 637 -12.40 -5.63 -6.12
N ILE A 638 -13.18 -4.58 -6.34
CA ILE A 638 -14.59 -4.68 -6.75
C ILE A 638 -14.72 -4.27 -8.21
N HIS A 639 -15.25 -5.17 -9.04
CA HIS A 639 -15.50 -4.99 -10.46
C HIS A 639 -17.00 -4.76 -10.72
N PRO A 640 -17.43 -3.57 -11.17
CA PRO A 640 -18.83 -3.33 -11.50
C PRO A 640 -19.24 -4.05 -12.79
N THR A 641 -20.33 -4.82 -12.70
CA THR A 641 -20.96 -5.55 -13.80
C THR A 641 -22.32 -4.93 -14.16
N GLY A 642 -22.81 -5.25 -15.35
CA GLY A 642 -23.97 -4.60 -15.97
C GLY A 642 -23.65 -3.93 -17.31
N SER A 643 -24.66 -3.32 -17.90
CA SER A 643 -24.73 -2.80 -19.26
C SER A 643 -24.85 -1.27 -19.35
N GLY A 644 -24.67 -0.74 -20.57
CA GLY A 644 -24.94 0.67 -20.90
C GLY A 644 -23.96 1.72 -20.33
N PRO A 645 -24.15 3.00 -20.71
CA PRO A 645 -23.19 4.08 -20.42
C PRO A 645 -22.99 4.38 -18.92
N MET A 646 -24.01 4.17 -18.08
CA MET A 646 -23.88 4.41 -16.63
C MET A 646 -22.95 3.39 -15.96
N VAL A 647 -22.98 2.14 -16.43
CA VAL A 647 -22.02 1.12 -15.97
C VAL A 647 -20.63 1.35 -16.60
N TRP A 648 -20.54 1.89 -17.82
CA TRP A 648 -19.26 2.29 -18.41
C TRP A 648 -18.55 3.38 -17.59
N TYR A 649 -19.27 4.45 -17.23
CA TYR A 649 -18.77 5.50 -16.32
C TYR A 649 -18.25 4.88 -15.01
N GLN A 650 -19.05 4.01 -14.37
CA GLN A 650 -18.69 3.39 -13.10
C GLN A 650 -17.54 2.39 -13.22
N LYS A 651 -17.39 1.67 -14.34
CA LYS A 651 -16.24 0.80 -14.61
C LYS A 651 -14.93 1.58 -14.58
N PHE A 652 -14.85 2.72 -15.25
CA PHE A 652 -13.63 3.55 -15.21
C PHE A 652 -13.42 4.20 -13.84
N GLU A 653 -14.47 4.74 -13.22
CA GLU A 653 -14.41 5.33 -11.88
C GLU A 653 -13.89 4.33 -10.82
N TYR A 654 -14.41 3.10 -10.83
CA TYR A 654 -13.97 2.04 -9.92
C TYR A 654 -12.54 1.62 -10.23
N GLY A 655 -12.14 1.57 -11.51
CA GLY A 655 -10.76 1.36 -11.93
C GLY A 655 -9.84 2.40 -11.29
N VAL A 656 -10.01 3.68 -11.63
CA VAL A 656 -9.22 4.80 -11.09
C VAL A 656 -9.22 4.81 -9.54
N GLY A 657 -10.37 4.59 -8.90
CA GLY A 657 -10.49 4.53 -7.44
C GLY A 657 -9.70 3.38 -6.79
N HIS A 658 -9.65 2.20 -7.43
CA HIS A 658 -8.84 1.06 -6.95
C HIS A 658 -7.35 1.20 -7.29
N TRP A 659 -7.02 1.66 -8.50
CA TRP A 659 -5.64 1.77 -8.98
C TRP A 659 -4.87 2.90 -8.30
N LEU A 660 -5.51 4.07 -8.13
CA LEU A 660 -4.88 5.28 -7.59
C LEU A 660 -5.27 5.51 -6.12
N GLN A 661 -6.55 5.81 -5.81
CA GLN A 661 -6.92 6.28 -4.46
C GLN A 661 -6.73 5.21 -3.37
N LYS A 662 -7.44 4.06 -3.43
CA LYS A 662 -7.32 3.00 -2.40
C LYS A 662 -5.88 2.51 -2.25
N THR A 663 -5.12 2.54 -3.34
CA THR A 663 -3.72 2.16 -3.38
C THR A 663 -2.81 3.18 -2.67
N ALA A 664 -3.03 4.48 -2.87
CA ALA A 664 -2.37 5.53 -2.09
C ALA A 664 -2.72 5.44 -0.60
N GLU A 665 -3.99 5.19 -0.28
CA GLU A 665 -4.43 4.98 1.11
C GLU A 665 -3.72 3.78 1.75
N HIS A 666 -3.61 2.65 1.03
CA HIS A 666 -2.85 1.47 1.46
C HIS A 666 -1.37 1.82 1.69
N VAL A 667 -0.70 2.49 0.75
CA VAL A 667 0.76 2.70 0.82
C VAL A 667 1.14 3.72 1.89
N PHE A 668 0.43 4.84 2.00
CA PHE A 668 0.75 5.90 2.95
C PHE A 668 0.20 5.67 4.36
N GLY A 669 -0.80 4.79 4.54
CA GLY A 669 -1.30 4.46 5.87
C GLY A 669 -2.30 3.30 5.93
N SER A 670 -3.58 3.62 5.88
CA SER A 670 -4.71 2.69 6.01
C SER A 670 -5.79 3.04 5.00
N VAL A 671 -6.53 2.05 4.49
CA VAL A 671 -7.70 2.27 3.63
C VAL A 671 -8.86 2.82 4.46
N LEU A 672 -9.61 3.79 3.93
CA LEU A 672 -10.68 4.47 4.67
C LEU A 672 -12.02 3.71 4.71
N CYS A 673 -12.23 2.77 3.79
CA CYS A 673 -13.44 1.96 3.73
C CYS A 673 -13.18 0.57 3.13
N SER A 674 -13.59 -0.46 3.85
CA SER A 674 -13.78 -1.82 3.36
C SER A 674 -15.24 -1.98 2.95
N PRO A 675 -15.58 -1.98 1.65
CA PRO A 675 -16.97 -2.07 1.19
C PRO A 675 -17.58 -3.43 1.56
N GLY A 676 -18.84 -3.42 2.01
CA GLY A 676 -19.54 -4.61 2.49
C GLY A 676 -19.74 -5.72 1.45
N CYS A 677 -19.62 -5.43 0.16
CA CYS A 677 -19.80 -6.42 -0.89
C CYS A 677 -18.71 -7.51 -0.91
N PHE A 678 -17.45 -7.18 -0.62
CA PHE A 678 -16.38 -8.18 -0.52
C PHE A 678 -15.22 -7.71 0.37
N SER A 679 -15.39 -7.86 1.69
CA SER A 679 -14.39 -7.47 2.68
C SER A 679 -14.29 -8.46 3.84
N LEU A 680 -13.06 -8.84 4.18
CA LEU A 680 -12.75 -9.79 5.25
C LEU A 680 -12.29 -9.06 6.52
N PHE A 681 -12.98 -9.29 7.62
CA PHE A 681 -12.73 -8.67 8.93
C PHE A 681 -12.26 -9.72 9.95
N ARG A 682 -11.35 -9.34 10.85
CA ARG A 682 -10.86 -10.19 11.94
C ARG A 682 -11.76 -10.09 13.17
N SER A 683 -12.14 -11.23 13.75
CA SER A 683 -12.96 -11.28 14.96
C SER A 683 -12.37 -10.46 16.10
N SER A 684 -11.06 -10.56 16.39
CA SER A 684 -10.42 -9.78 17.46
C SER A 684 -10.37 -8.27 17.22
N ALA A 685 -10.69 -7.78 16.01
CA ALA A 685 -10.73 -6.36 15.67
C ALA A 685 -12.18 -5.82 15.58
N ILE A 686 -13.15 -6.68 15.24
CA ILE A 686 -14.57 -6.41 15.45
C ILE A 686 -14.87 -6.35 16.95
N MET A 687 -14.49 -7.40 17.71
CA MET A 687 -14.76 -7.56 19.15
C MET A 687 -13.90 -6.65 20.05
N ASP A 688 -13.26 -5.63 19.50
CA ASP A 688 -12.61 -4.58 20.29
C ASP A 688 -13.70 -3.78 21.02
N GLU A 689 -13.56 -3.57 22.33
CA GLU A 689 -14.63 -3.08 23.22
C GLU A 689 -15.26 -1.78 22.69
N ASN A 690 -14.41 -0.86 22.20
CA ASN A 690 -14.86 0.43 21.67
C ASN A 690 -15.45 0.34 20.25
N VAL A 691 -15.12 -0.70 19.48
CA VAL A 691 -15.67 -0.90 18.13
C VAL A 691 -17.11 -1.38 18.22
N MET A 692 -17.38 -2.52 18.87
CA MET A 692 -18.78 -2.99 19.03
C MET A 692 -19.64 -2.00 19.82
N LYS A 693 -19.13 -1.43 20.93
CA LYS A 693 -19.87 -0.46 21.76
C LYS A 693 -20.35 0.75 20.95
N ARG A 694 -19.51 1.30 20.06
CA ARG A 694 -19.88 2.45 19.22
C ARG A 694 -20.69 2.04 18.00
N TYR A 695 -20.45 0.84 17.45
CA TYR A 695 -21.17 0.37 16.26
C TYR A 695 -22.64 0.00 16.56
N THR A 696 -23.01 -0.30 17.80
CA THR A 696 -24.42 -0.55 18.20
C THR A 696 -25.22 0.69 18.60
N VAL A 697 -24.60 1.88 18.72
CA VAL A 697 -25.29 3.10 19.20
C VAL A 697 -26.46 3.48 18.29
N LYS A 698 -27.69 3.51 18.85
CA LYS A 698 -28.90 3.98 18.14
C LYS A 698 -28.64 5.40 17.61
N ALA A 699 -28.95 5.65 16.34
CA ALA A 699 -28.78 6.98 15.76
C ALA A 699 -29.88 7.92 16.29
N THR A 700 -29.47 8.90 17.10
CA THR A 700 -30.34 9.83 17.85
C THR A 700 -30.22 11.29 17.40
N LYS A 701 -29.28 11.60 16.51
CA LYS A 701 -29.07 12.94 15.94
C LYS A 701 -29.06 12.82 14.42
N ALA A 702 -29.48 13.87 13.73
CA ALA A 702 -29.45 13.94 12.26
C ALA A 702 -28.11 13.51 11.64
N SER A 703 -26.99 13.91 12.24
CA SER A 703 -25.64 13.53 11.78
C SER A 703 -25.30 12.06 12.01
N HIS A 704 -25.89 11.41 13.03
CA HIS A 704 -25.68 9.99 13.32
C HIS A 704 -26.30 9.11 12.23
N HIS A 705 -27.42 9.51 11.61
CA HIS A 705 -28.00 8.76 10.49
C HIS A 705 -27.12 8.79 9.24
N LEU A 706 -26.59 9.97 8.87
CA LEU A 706 -25.60 10.10 7.79
C LEU A 706 -24.34 9.28 8.07
N GLN A 707 -23.80 9.38 9.29
CA GLN A 707 -22.50 8.81 9.61
C GLN A 707 -22.58 7.29 9.82
N TYR A 708 -23.61 6.81 10.53
CA TYR A 708 -23.71 5.43 10.98
C TYR A 708 -24.63 4.58 10.09
N ASP A 709 -25.74 5.12 9.57
CA ASP A 709 -26.78 4.34 8.86
C ASP A 709 -26.72 4.45 7.33
N GLN A 710 -26.02 5.46 6.78
CA GLN A 710 -25.79 5.65 5.32
C GLN A 710 -24.33 5.37 4.89
N GLY A 711 -23.47 4.99 5.82
CA GLY A 711 -22.05 4.74 5.60
C GLY A 711 -21.48 3.76 6.63
N GLU A 712 -22.27 2.76 7.00
CA GLU A 712 -22.02 1.79 8.06
C GLU A 712 -20.67 1.07 7.89
N ASP A 713 -20.34 0.67 6.66
CA ASP A 713 -19.06 0.02 6.31
C ASP A 713 -17.86 0.96 6.55
N ARG A 714 -18.01 2.25 6.23
CA ARG A 714 -16.99 3.30 6.47
C ARG A 714 -16.90 3.67 7.95
N TRP A 715 -18.03 3.70 8.66
CA TRP A 715 -18.08 3.96 10.10
C TRP A 715 -17.39 2.85 10.90
N LEU A 716 -17.64 1.58 10.55
CA LEU A 716 -16.94 0.42 11.13
C LEU A 716 -15.42 0.54 10.94
N CYS A 717 -14.97 0.86 9.71
CA CYS A 717 -13.55 1.09 9.43
C CYS A 717 -12.97 2.25 10.24
N THR A 718 -13.69 3.38 10.35
CA THR A 718 -13.29 4.53 11.19
C THR A 718 -13.13 4.14 12.66
N LEU A 719 -14.06 3.36 13.22
CA LEU A 719 -13.97 2.86 14.60
C LEU A 719 -12.77 1.93 14.81
N MET A 720 -12.54 0.98 13.90
CA MET A 720 -11.39 0.06 13.95
C MET A 720 -10.06 0.82 13.86
N MET A 721 -9.95 1.78 12.94
CA MET A 721 -8.76 2.62 12.83
C MET A 721 -8.51 3.46 14.09
N LYS A 722 -9.57 3.96 14.76
CA LYS A 722 -9.52 4.68 16.05
C LYS A 722 -9.01 3.82 17.21
N GLN A 723 -9.18 2.49 17.17
CA GLN A 723 -8.57 1.57 18.16
C GLN A 723 -7.15 1.10 17.77
N GLY A 724 -6.61 1.57 16.64
CA GLY A 724 -5.24 1.29 16.23
C GLY A 724 -5.07 0.11 15.28
N TRP A 725 -6.18 -0.49 14.81
CA TRP A 725 -6.17 -1.51 13.75
C TRP A 725 -5.87 -0.88 12.39
N ARG A 726 -5.17 -1.61 11.53
CA ARG A 726 -5.00 -1.24 10.12
C ARG A 726 -6.11 -1.85 9.28
N VAL A 727 -6.59 -1.10 8.29
CA VAL A 727 -7.43 -1.60 7.19
C VAL A 727 -6.56 -1.61 5.92
N GLU A 728 -6.51 -2.75 5.23
CA GLU A 728 -5.75 -2.91 3.99
C GLU A 728 -6.65 -3.24 2.79
N TYR A 729 -6.05 -3.19 1.60
CA TYR A 729 -6.65 -3.57 0.32
C TYR A 729 -5.75 -4.63 -0.32
N ASN A 730 -6.33 -5.69 -0.88
CA ASN A 730 -5.62 -6.69 -1.67
C ASN A 730 -6.04 -6.62 -3.14
N ALA A 731 -5.12 -6.13 -3.97
CA ALA A 731 -5.31 -5.91 -5.41
C ALA A 731 -5.38 -7.18 -6.27
N ALA A 732 -5.23 -8.38 -5.69
CA ALA A 732 -5.37 -9.67 -6.37
C ALA A 732 -6.57 -10.49 -5.83
N ALA A 733 -7.37 -9.92 -4.93
CA ALA A 733 -8.58 -10.55 -4.40
C ALA A 733 -9.81 -9.94 -5.08
N ASP A 734 -10.09 -10.37 -6.31
CA ASP A 734 -11.13 -9.83 -7.16
C ASP A 734 -12.53 -10.42 -6.87
N ALA A 735 -13.54 -9.55 -6.86
CA ALA A 735 -14.97 -9.89 -6.81
C ALA A 735 -15.79 -8.91 -7.67
N TYR A 736 -17.01 -9.31 -8.00
CA TYR A 736 -17.91 -8.63 -8.95
C TYR A 736 -19.23 -8.25 -8.27
N THR A 737 -19.82 -7.13 -8.68
CA THR A 737 -21.05 -6.53 -8.11
C THR A 737 -21.93 -6.00 -9.24
N ASN A 738 -23.25 -5.89 -9.05
CA ASN A 738 -24.12 -5.16 -9.97
C ASN A 738 -23.94 -3.65 -9.77
N ALA A 739 -23.65 -2.93 -10.85
CA ALA A 739 -23.66 -1.47 -10.82
C ALA A 739 -25.00 -0.93 -11.34
N PRO A 740 -25.52 0.19 -10.78
CA PRO A 740 -26.69 0.88 -11.29
C PRO A 740 -26.63 1.15 -12.80
N GLU A 741 -27.58 0.60 -13.55
CA GLU A 741 -27.68 0.84 -15.01
C GLU A 741 -28.46 2.13 -15.32
N GLU A 742 -29.41 2.49 -14.46
CA GLU A 742 -30.18 3.74 -14.58
C GLU A 742 -29.48 4.94 -13.93
N PHE A 743 -29.60 6.10 -14.61
CA PHE A 743 -29.17 7.40 -14.08
C PHE A 743 -29.84 7.76 -12.74
N LYS A 744 -31.11 7.36 -12.54
CA LYS A 744 -31.86 7.57 -11.29
C LYS A 744 -31.33 6.71 -10.15
N GLU A 745 -31.07 5.44 -10.39
CA GLU A 745 -30.51 4.54 -9.38
C GLU A 745 -29.09 4.98 -8.98
N PHE A 746 -28.26 5.38 -9.93
CA PHE A 746 -26.95 5.97 -9.68
C PHE A 746 -27.02 7.23 -8.79
N TYR A 747 -27.87 8.20 -9.12
CA TYR A 747 -28.05 9.40 -8.29
C TYR A 747 -28.54 9.05 -6.86
N ASN A 748 -29.47 8.11 -6.72
CA ASN A 748 -29.97 7.65 -5.41
C ASN A 748 -28.92 6.89 -4.58
N GLN A 749 -28.03 6.11 -5.21
CA GLN A 749 -26.87 5.50 -4.54
C GLN A 749 -25.92 6.59 -4.01
N ARG A 750 -25.55 7.55 -4.87
CA ARG A 750 -24.55 8.59 -4.56
C ARG A 750 -25.03 9.66 -3.58
N ARG A 751 -26.35 9.85 -3.46
CA ARG A 751 -27.00 10.59 -2.35
C ARG A 751 -26.62 10.05 -0.97
N ARG A 752 -26.41 8.73 -0.83
CA ARG A 752 -25.99 8.11 0.44
C ARG A 752 -24.48 8.20 0.64
N TRP A 753 -23.71 7.90 -0.41
CA TRP A 753 -22.25 7.76 -0.32
C TRP A 753 -21.49 9.08 -0.17
N GLY A 754 -21.97 10.17 -0.78
CA GLY A 754 -21.33 11.49 -0.68
C GLY A 754 -21.31 12.05 0.75
N PRO A 755 -22.48 12.27 1.39
CA PRO A 755 -22.55 12.86 2.72
C PRO A 755 -21.94 11.96 3.80
N SER A 756 -22.14 10.64 3.71
CA SER A 756 -21.54 9.70 4.67
C SER A 756 -20.02 9.64 4.55
N THR A 757 -19.46 9.77 3.34
CA THR A 757 -18.01 9.92 3.13
C THR A 757 -17.50 11.24 3.70
N PHE A 758 -18.18 12.37 3.43
CA PHE A 758 -17.81 13.68 3.97
C PHE A 758 -17.76 13.67 5.52
N VAL A 759 -18.83 13.23 6.19
CA VAL A 759 -18.91 13.25 7.66
C VAL A 759 -17.88 12.32 8.30
N ASN A 760 -17.67 11.11 7.75
CA ASN A 760 -16.64 10.19 8.26
C ASN A 760 -15.20 10.72 8.06
N SER A 761 -14.91 11.39 6.93
CA SER A 761 -13.60 12.01 6.70
C SER A 761 -13.34 13.19 7.65
N VAL A 762 -14.36 14.00 7.95
CA VAL A 762 -14.27 15.08 8.95
C VAL A 762 -14.02 14.52 10.35
N ASP A 763 -14.74 13.47 10.76
CA ASP A 763 -14.55 12.81 12.06
C ASP A 763 -13.16 12.15 12.21
N LEU A 764 -12.64 11.54 11.14
CA LEU A 764 -11.29 10.99 11.11
C LEU A 764 -10.22 12.09 11.30
N LEU A 765 -10.37 13.22 10.60
CA LEU A 765 -9.44 14.35 10.66
C LEU A 765 -9.53 15.09 12.01
N GLY A 766 -10.73 15.28 12.57
CA GLY A 766 -10.90 15.79 13.95
C GLY A 766 -10.22 14.88 14.98
N SER A 767 -10.23 13.57 14.75
CA SER A 767 -9.58 12.59 15.62
C SER A 767 -8.05 12.47 15.45
N ALA A 768 -7.43 13.23 14.53
CA ALA A 768 -6.04 13.09 14.07
C ALA A 768 -5.01 12.88 15.20
N THR A 769 -5.06 13.67 16.27
CA THR A 769 -4.09 13.58 17.38
C THR A 769 -4.14 12.24 18.10
N MET A 770 -5.34 11.71 18.34
CA MET A 770 -5.54 10.39 18.95
C MET A 770 -5.17 9.27 17.98
N MET A 771 -5.51 9.42 16.69
CA MET A 771 -5.15 8.49 15.62
C MET A 771 -3.63 8.26 15.54
N ILE A 772 -2.82 9.33 15.52
CA ILE A 772 -1.35 9.24 15.45
C ILE A 772 -0.77 8.56 16.71
N ARG A 773 -1.38 8.76 17.89
CA ARG A 773 -0.93 8.14 19.14
C ARG A 773 -1.23 6.63 19.18
N ARG A 774 -2.43 6.20 18.77
CA ARG A 774 -2.88 4.80 18.85
C ARG A 774 -2.48 3.96 17.62
N ASN A 775 -2.64 4.48 16.41
CA ASN A 775 -2.49 3.73 15.17
C ASN A 775 -1.13 3.99 14.49
N HIS A 776 -0.19 3.06 14.62
CA HIS A 776 1.13 3.19 13.98
C HIS A 776 1.10 3.24 12.44
N SER A 777 -0.05 2.97 11.82
CA SER A 777 -0.25 3.05 10.37
C SER A 777 -0.64 4.45 9.93
N ILE A 778 -1.15 5.30 10.82
CA ILE A 778 -1.61 6.66 10.51
C ILE A 778 -0.46 7.65 10.79
N SER A 779 0.02 8.31 9.74
CA SER A 779 1.09 9.32 9.84
C SER A 779 0.54 10.75 9.71
N ARG A 780 1.33 11.75 10.13
CA ARG A 780 1.00 13.17 9.91
C ARG A 780 0.85 13.51 8.43
N LEU A 781 1.72 12.98 7.56
CA LEU A 781 1.61 13.20 6.11
C LEU A 781 0.38 12.51 5.50
N TYR A 782 0.03 11.32 5.98
CA TYR A 782 -1.21 10.64 5.57
C TYR A 782 -2.45 11.50 5.90
N LEU A 783 -2.48 12.12 7.09
CA LEU A 783 -3.58 13.03 7.47
C LEU A 783 -3.58 14.34 6.67
N VAL A 784 -2.41 14.86 6.28
CA VAL A 784 -2.30 15.99 5.33
C VAL A 784 -2.81 15.59 3.93
N TYR A 785 -2.46 14.40 3.44
CA TYR A 785 -3.00 13.85 2.18
C TYR A 785 -4.53 13.75 2.22
N GLN A 786 -5.11 13.23 3.33
CA GLN A 786 -6.56 13.15 3.48
C GLN A 786 -7.22 14.53 3.63
N LEU A 787 -6.57 15.50 4.29
CA LEU A 787 -7.05 16.87 4.35
C LEU A 787 -7.06 17.55 2.97
N ILE A 788 -6.00 17.35 2.16
CA ILE A 788 -5.94 17.84 0.77
C ILE A 788 -7.05 17.17 -0.06
N SER A 789 -7.18 15.85 0.00
CA SER A 789 -8.21 15.11 -0.74
C SER A 789 -9.63 15.56 -0.38
N LEU A 790 -9.89 15.86 0.91
CA LEU A 790 -11.17 16.43 1.34
C LEU A 790 -11.36 17.86 0.83
N ALA A 791 -10.34 18.72 0.92
CA ALA A 791 -10.41 20.10 0.43
C ALA A 791 -10.65 20.17 -1.09
N THR A 792 -9.93 19.37 -1.88
CA THR A 792 -10.16 19.24 -3.32
C THR A 792 -11.57 18.74 -3.64
N SER A 793 -12.12 17.82 -2.85
CA SER A 793 -13.50 17.34 -3.00
C SER A 793 -14.58 18.36 -2.56
N ILE A 794 -14.23 19.34 -1.73
CA ILE A 794 -15.14 20.44 -1.36
C ILE A 794 -15.14 21.52 -2.44
N LEU A 795 -13.97 21.84 -3.00
CA LEU A 795 -13.80 22.91 -3.99
C LEU A 795 -14.16 22.51 -5.42
N SER A 796 -14.28 21.22 -5.73
CA SER A 796 -14.50 20.75 -7.10
C SER A 796 -15.71 21.36 -7.86
N PRO A 797 -16.85 21.74 -7.24
CA PRO A 797 -17.90 22.48 -7.95
C PRO A 797 -17.42 23.83 -8.49
N SER A 798 -16.70 24.60 -7.68
CA SER A 798 -16.11 25.88 -8.10
C SER A 798 -15.04 25.70 -9.17
N SER A 799 -14.23 24.64 -9.08
CA SER A 799 -13.23 24.29 -10.11
C SER A 799 -13.86 23.96 -11.46
N VAL A 800 -14.99 23.24 -11.47
CA VAL A 800 -15.77 22.96 -12.69
C VAL A 800 -16.32 24.26 -13.29
N ILE A 801 -16.85 25.17 -12.47
CA ILE A 801 -17.34 26.49 -12.94
C ILE A 801 -16.21 27.32 -13.56
N LEU A 802 -15.02 27.34 -12.96
CA LEU A 802 -13.85 28.04 -13.52
C LEU A 802 -13.36 27.42 -14.83
N MET A 803 -13.38 26.09 -14.95
CA MET A 803 -13.06 25.37 -16.20
C MET A 803 -14.04 25.73 -17.33
N ILE A 804 -15.35 25.81 -17.01
CA ILE A 804 -16.39 26.25 -17.95
C ILE A 804 -16.20 27.72 -18.34
N THR A 805 -15.88 28.59 -17.37
CA THR A 805 -15.61 30.02 -17.57
C THR A 805 -14.48 30.25 -18.58
N GLY A 806 -13.33 29.60 -18.38
CA GLY A 806 -12.20 29.67 -19.31
C GLY A 806 -12.55 29.15 -20.70
N SER A 807 -13.46 28.17 -20.79
CA SER A 807 -13.92 27.62 -22.07
C SER A 807 -14.83 28.57 -22.84
N PHE A 808 -15.74 29.28 -22.17
CA PHE A 808 -16.56 30.33 -22.80
C PHE A 808 -15.71 31.52 -23.27
N ASN A 809 -14.76 31.96 -22.45
CA ASN A 809 -13.84 33.03 -22.84
C ASN A 809 -13.01 32.65 -24.07
N LEU A 810 -12.44 31.44 -24.10
CA LEU A 810 -11.58 30.97 -25.17
C LEU A 810 -12.33 30.65 -26.48
N LEU A 811 -13.55 30.08 -26.40
CA LEU A 811 -14.33 29.68 -27.58
C LEU A 811 -15.11 30.85 -28.21
N LEU A 812 -15.78 31.65 -27.37
CA LEU A 812 -16.76 32.64 -27.80
C LEU A 812 -16.22 34.08 -27.75
N GLY A 813 -14.98 34.28 -27.29
CA GLY A 813 -14.40 35.60 -27.07
C GLY A 813 -15.06 36.42 -25.95
N ILE A 814 -15.98 35.80 -25.18
CA ILE A 814 -16.75 36.47 -24.13
C ILE A 814 -15.79 36.95 -23.03
N PRO A 815 -15.90 38.21 -22.56
CA PRO A 815 -15.08 38.71 -21.45
C PRO A 815 -15.19 37.80 -20.22
N GLN A 816 -14.07 37.58 -19.54
CA GLN A 816 -13.93 36.61 -18.45
C GLN A 816 -14.97 36.81 -17.31
N ASN A 817 -15.39 38.06 -17.09
CA ASN A 817 -16.45 38.44 -16.16
C ASN A 817 -17.81 37.85 -16.57
N ASP A 818 -18.22 38.09 -17.82
CA ASP A 818 -19.51 37.69 -18.37
C ASP A 818 -19.57 36.16 -18.56
N ALA A 819 -18.44 35.58 -18.96
CA ALA A 819 -18.24 34.13 -19.02
C ALA A 819 -18.41 33.46 -17.66
N LEU A 820 -17.93 34.07 -16.57
CA LEU A 820 -18.09 33.56 -15.21
C LEU A 820 -19.55 33.64 -14.74
N ILE A 821 -20.22 34.76 -15.01
CA ILE A 821 -21.64 34.94 -14.72
C ILE A 821 -22.47 33.88 -15.45
N LEU A 822 -22.22 33.68 -16.76
CA LEU A 822 -22.89 32.68 -17.59
C LEU A 822 -22.63 31.24 -17.09
N ALA A 823 -21.42 30.93 -16.60
CA ALA A 823 -21.08 29.64 -16.02
C ALA A 823 -21.79 29.36 -14.68
N ILE A 824 -22.03 30.41 -13.88
CA ILE A 824 -22.63 30.34 -12.54
C ILE A 824 -24.17 30.23 -12.58
N ILE A 825 -24.83 30.83 -13.57
CA ILE A 825 -26.29 30.90 -13.64
C ILE A 825 -26.96 29.50 -13.64
N PRO A 826 -26.61 28.54 -14.52
CA PRO A 826 -27.27 27.23 -14.54
C PRO A 826 -27.17 26.43 -13.22
N PRO A 827 -26.01 26.28 -12.55
CA PRO A 827 -25.95 25.55 -11.29
C PRO A 827 -26.64 26.29 -10.12
N ILE A 828 -26.71 27.63 -10.12
CA ILE A 828 -27.52 28.37 -9.13
C ILE A 828 -29.01 28.11 -9.35
N ILE A 829 -29.49 28.13 -10.61
CA ILE A 829 -30.88 27.78 -10.93
C ILE A 829 -31.17 26.35 -10.50
N TYR A 830 -30.30 25.38 -10.82
CA TYR A 830 -30.47 23.98 -10.41
C TYR A 830 -30.52 23.82 -8.89
N LEU A 831 -29.65 24.49 -8.14
CA LEU A 831 -29.65 24.51 -6.68
C LEU A 831 -30.97 25.08 -6.12
N ALA A 832 -31.42 26.23 -6.63
CA ALA A 832 -32.64 26.89 -6.18
C ALA A 832 -33.92 26.07 -6.48
N VAL A 833 -33.99 25.46 -7.68
CA VAL A 833 -35.07 24.55 -8.07
C VAL A 833 -35.07 23.29 -7.21
N SER A 834 -33.91 22.74 -6.90
CA SER A 834 -33.78 21.51 -6.08
C SER A 834 -34.29 21.67 -4.65
N TYR A 835 -34.33 22.88 -4.09
CA TYR A 835 -34.98 23.12 -2.79
C TYR A 835 -36.52 23.09 -2.83
N LYS A 836 -37.14 23.25 -4.01
CA LYS A 836 -38.61 23.33 -4.18
C LYS A 836 -39.22 22.07 -4.81
N VAL A 837 -38.46 21.31 -5.59
CA VAL A 837 -38.94 20.25 -6.48
C VAL A 837 -38.66 18.84 -5.92
N LYS A 838 -39.50 17.84 -6.26
CA LYS A 838 -39.33 16.44 -5.85
C LYS A 838 -38.03 15.82 -6.40
N ALA A 839 -37.38 14.96 -5.62
CA ALA A 839 -36.08 14.36 -5.95
C ALA A 839 -36.02 13.71 -7.35
N ASP A 840 -37.06 12.98 -7.76
CA ASP A 840 -37.10 12.35 -9.09
C ASP A 840 -37.02 13.38 -10.23
N THR A 841 -37.76 14.48 -10.13
CA THR A 841 -37.72 15.57 -11.12
C THR A 841 -36.38 16.32 -11.07
N GLN A 842 -35.73 16.43 -9.90
CA GLN A 842 -34.36 16.97 -9.81
C GLN A 842 -33.34 16.08 -10.55
N VAL A 843 -33.52 14.76 -10.52
CA VAL A 843 -32.72 13.80 -11.30
C VAL A 843 -33.00 13.95 -12.79
N THR A 844 -34.25 14.12 -13.21
CA THR A 844 -34.61 14.38 -14.62
C THR A 844 -33.95 15.66 -15.13
N ILE A 845 -34.01 16.75 -14.37
CA ILE A 845 -33.34 18.01 -14.71
C ILE A 845 -31.82 17.82 -14.76
N ALA A 846 -31.23 17.11 -13.79
CA ALA A 846 -29.81 16.79 -13.80
C ALA A 846 -29.42 15.99 -15.06
N ALA A 847 -30.19 14.98 -15.48
CA ALA A 847 -29.90 14.22 -16.69
C ALA A 847 -29.87 15.11 -17.95
N VAL A 848 -30.87 15.99 -18.11
CA VAL A 848 -30.92 16.95 -19.23
C VAL A 848 -29.72 17.91 -19.19
N MET A 849 -29.40 18.47 -18.02
CA MET A 849 -28.23 19.34 -17.86
C MET A 849 -26.91 18.60 -18.09
N SER A 850 -26.81 17.31 -17.72
CA SER A 850 -25.63 16.47 -17.96
C SER A 850 -25.39 16.23 -19.45
N CYS A 851 -26.43 16.10 -20.27
CA CYS A 851 -26.28 16.06 -21.73
C CYS A 851 -25.68 17.37 -22.27
N PHE A 852 -26.22 18.53 -21.87
CA PHE A 852 -25.66 19.84 -22.26
C PHE A 852 -24.21 20.03 -21.79
N TYR A 853 -23.89 19.61 -20.56
CA TYR A 853 -22.52 19.66 -20.06
C TYR A 853 -21.57 18.67 -20.76
N ALA A 854 -22.04 17.50 -21.21
CA ALA A 854 -21.22 16.58 -21.99
C ALA A 854 -20.85 17.17 -23.37
N PHE A 855 -21.80 17.84 -24.04
CA PHE A 855 -21.50 18.61 -25.26
C PHE A 855 -20.55 19.77 -25.00
N LEU A 856 -20.72 20.49 -23.88
CA LEU A 856 -19.78 21.54 -23.48
C LEU A 856 -18.38 20.97 -23.25
N MET A 857 -18.24 19.84 -22.55
CA MET A 857 -16.95 19.16 -22.33
C MET A 857 -16.30 18.67 -23.62
N MET A 858 -17.08 18.15 -24.58
CA MET A 858 -16.59 17.84 -25.93
C MET A 858 -15.92 19.06 -26.57
N ILE A 859 -16.57 20.22 -26.46
CA ILE A 859 -16.01 21.48 -26.95
C ILE A 859 -14.75 21.86 -26.16
N VAL A 860 -14.75 21.80 -24.82
CA VAL A 860 -13.55 22.09 -23.98
C VAL A 860 -12.33 21.28 -24.44
N PHE A 861 -12.49 19.97 -24.64
CA PHE A 861 -11.39 19.11 -25.11
C PHE A 861 -10.91 19.49 -26.52
N MET A 862 -11.84 19.76 -27.45
CA MET A 862 -11.48 20.20 -28.80
C MET A 862 -10.77 21.56 -28.81
N THR A 863 -11.18 22.52 -27.98
CA THR A 863 -10.54 23.83 -27.92
C THR A 863 -9.14 23.76 -27.28
N ILE A 864 -8.93 22.92 -26.27
CA ILE A 864 -7.59 22.72 -25.69
C ILE A 864 -6.64 22.05 -26.70
N VAL A 865 -7.12 21.07 -27.47
CA VAL A 865 -6.35 20.50 -28.59
C VAL A 865 -6.09 21.54 -29.69
N GLY A 866 -7.09 22.34 -30.05
CA GLY A 866 -6.98 23.42 -31.02
C GLY A 866 -5.95 24.48 -30.64
N ASN A 867 -5.87 24.87 -29.36
CA ASN A 867 -4.85 25.79 -28.87
C ASN A 867 -3.43 25.22 -29.02
N MET A 868 -3.20 23.96 -28.64
CA MET A 868 -1.87 23.34 -28.78
C MET A 868 -1.38 23.32 -30.23
N VAL A 869 -2.30 23.11 -31.19
CA VAL A 869 -2.00 23.18 -32.63
C VAL A 869 -1.78 24.62 -33.09
N LYS A 870 -2.67 25.55 -32.72
CA LYS A 870 -2.64 26.96 -33.15
C LYS A 870 -1.42 27.73 -32.62
N GLU A 871 -1.10 27.55 -31.35
CA GLU A 871 -0.02 28.27 -30.66
C GLU A 871 1.34 27.58 -30.82
N ARG A 872 1.37 26.39 -31.44
CA ARG A 872 2.57 25.52 -31.58
C ARG A 872 3.33 25.35 -30.25
N SER A 873 2.58 25.25 -29.15
CA SER A 873 3.13 25.10 -27.81
C SER A 873 2.30 24.13 -26.98
N ILE A 874 2.99 23.37 -26.15
CA ILE A 874 2.40 22.41 -25.20
C ILE A 874 2.41 23.00 -23.76
N MET A 875 3.13 24.10 -23.54
CA MET A 875 3.50 24.62 -22.21
C MET A 875 2.36 25.28 -21.42
N ASN A 876 1.18 25.43 -22.02
CA ASN A 876 0.01 26.02 -21.37
C ASN A 876 -0.43 25.16 -20.16
N PRO A 877 -0.64 25.72 -18.95
CA PRO A 877 -0.91 24.92 -17.74
C PRO A 877 -2.06 23.91 -17.87
N SER A 878 -3.17 24.30 -18.53
CA SER A 878 -4.31 23.42 -18.77
C SER A 878 -4.00 22.29 -19.76
N SER A 879 -3.13 22.55 -20.74
CA SER A 879 -2.68 21.56 -21.73
C SER A 879 -1.72 20.56 -21.09
N LEU A 880 -0.70 21.05 -20.38
CA LEU A 880 0.21 20.24 -19.55
C LEU A 880 -0.58 19.37 -18.55
N PHE A 881 -1.58 19.94 -17.88
CA PHE A 881 -2.41 19.23 -16.92
C PHE A 881 -3.18 18.06 -17.55
N ILE A 882 -3.87 18.29 -18.67
CA ILE A 882 -4.66 17.23 -19.34
C ILE A 882 -3.73 16.17 -19.95
N ILE A 883 -2.61 16.55 -20.57
CA ILE A 883 -1.62 15.59 -21.09
C ILE A 883 -1.06 14.74 -19.95
N LEU A 884 -0.67 15.35 -18.83
CA LEU A 884 -0.11 14.63 -17.68
C LEU A 884 -1.15 13.70 -17.02
N LEU A 885 -2.40 14.15 -16.90
CA LEU A 885 -3.51 13.34 -16.37
C LEU A 885 -3.81 12.14 -17.28
N MET A 886 -3.89 12.36 -18.59
CA MET A 886 -4.05 11.29 -19.59
C MET A 886 -2.88 10.31 -19.56
N ALA A 887 -1.63 10.81 -19.50
CA ALA A 887 -0.45 9.98 -19.40
C ALA A 887 -0.46 9.12 -18.12
N PHE A 888 -0.80 9.70 -16.97
CA PHE A 888 -0.96 8.93 -15.73
C PHE A 888 -2.06 7.88 -15.84
N TYR A 889 -3.23 8.18 -16.41
CA TYR A 889 -4.31 7.21 -16.58
C TYR A 889 -3.94 6.08 -17.56
N VAL A 890 -3.35 6.40 -18.71
CA VAL A 890 -2.90 5.39 -19.70
C VAL A 890 -1.80 4.51 -19.13
N ILE A 891 -0.75 5.08 -18.51
CA ILE A 891 0.34 4.31 -17.90
C ILE A 891 -0.18 3.47 -16.72
N THR A 892 -1.11 4.00 -15.92
CA THR A 892 -1.75 3.23 -14.84
C THR A 892 -2.49 2.02 -15.41
N ALA A 893 -3.34 2.23 -16.41
CA ALA A 893 -4.12 1.15 -17.02
C ALA A 893 -3.22 0.11 -17.73
N LEU A 894 -2.14 0.51 -18.40
CA LEU A 894 -1.14 -0.41 -18.98
C LEU A 894 -0.47 -1.31 -17.92
N LEU A 895 -0.31 -0.83 -16.69
CA LEU A 895 0.17 -1.62 -15.55
C LEU A 895 -0.93 -2.50 -14.91
N HIS A 896 -2.13 -2.50 -15.50
CA HIS A 896 -3.30 -3.29 -15.13
C HIS A 896 -3.81 -4.06 -16.38
N PRO A 897 -3.03 -4.99 -16.97
CA PRO A 897 -3.29 -5.56 -18.31
C PRO A 897 -4.70 -6.16 -18.51
N GLN A 898 -5.28 -6.77 -17.48
CA GLN A 898 -6.66 -7.32 -17.50
C GLN A 898 -7.74 -6.22 -17.59
N GLU A 899 -7.40 -4.98 -17.25
CA GLU A 899 -8.31 -3.84 -17.13
C GLU A 899 -7.96 -2.70 -18.14
N VAL A 900 -6.98 -2.90 -19.05
CA VAL A 900 -6.57 -1.91 -20.07
C VAL A 900 -7.75 -1.43 -20.91
N GLY A 901 -8.68 -2.33 -21.26
CA GLY A 901 -9.90 -2.00 -21.99
C GLY A 901 -10.80 -0.98 -21.29
N LEU A 902 -10.60 -0.71 -19.99
CA LEU A 902 -11.35 0.32 -19.28
C LEU A 902 -11.01 1.75 -19.75
N ILE A 903 -9.84 1.98 -20.37
CA ILE A 903 -9.45 3.29 -20.94
C ILE A 903 -10.54 3.81 -21.89
N MET A 904 -11.18 2.94 -22.68
CA MET A 904 -12.23 3.31 -23.63
C MET A 904 -13.44 3.98 -22.95
N HIS A 905 -13.79 3.54 -21.74
CA HIS A 905 -14.86 4.15 -20.94
C HIS A 905 -14.40 5.44 -20.22
N GLY A 906 -13.08 5.67 -20.11
CA GLY A 906 -12.50 6.87 -19.50
C GLY A 906 -12.83 8.15 -20.25
N PHE A 907 -13.08 8.08 -21.57
CA PHE A 907 -13.56 9.22 -22.34
C PHE A 907 -14.93 9.71 -21.83
N LEU A 908 -15.88 8.80 -21.63
CA LEU A 908 -17.20 9.13 -21.06
C LEU A 908 -17.07 9.70 -19.63
N TYR A 909 -16.18 9.12 -18.80
CA TYR A 909 -15.90 9.63 -17.46
C TYR A 909 -15.44 11.10 -17.48
N LEU A 910 -14.55 11.47 -18.41
CA LEU A 910 -14.06 12.83 -18.59
C LEU A 910 -15.15 13.80 -19.08
N LEU A 911 -16.04 13.38 -19.99
CA LEU A 911 -17.18 14.19 -20.42
C LEU A 911 -18.20 14.41 -19.28
N CYS A 912 -18.35 13.44 -18.38
CA CYS A 912 -19.23 13.52 -17.24
C CYS A 912 -18.70 14.37 -16.06
N ILE A 913 -17.51 14.99 -16.14
CA ILE A 913 -16.93 15.77 -15.04
C ILE A 913 -17.90 16.80 -14.43
N PRO A 914 -18.61 17.67 -15.18
CA PRO A 914 -19.56 18.61 -14.58
C PRO A 914 -20.80 17.91 -13.99
N SER A 915 -21.23 16.80 -14.57
CA SER A 915 -22.31 15.98 -13.99
C SER A 915 -21.89 15.44 -12.62
N ALA A 916 -20.71 14.83 -12.53
CA ALA A 916 -20.23 14.11 -11.37
C ALA A 916 -19.77 15.02 -10.21
N TYR A 917 -19.14 16.16 -10.52
CA TYR A 917 -18.54 17.03 -9.49
C TYR A 917 -19.35 18.31 -9.17
N LEU A 918 -20.26 18.75 -10.04
CA LEU A 918 -21.11 19.92 -9.81
C LEU A 918 -22.59 19.52 -9.60
N LEU A 919 -23.25 18.90 -10.58
CA LEU A 919 -24.69 18.57 -10.47
C LEU A 919 -24.98 17.50 -9.41
N LEU A 920 -24.21 16.41 -9.40
CA LEU A 920 -24.37 15.34 -8.43
C LEU A 920 -24.05 15.79 -7.00
N SER A 921 -23.06 16.68 -6.83
CA SER A 921 -22.74 17.33 -5.54
C SER A 921 -23.93 18.16 -5.04
N ILE A 922 -24.56 18.95 -5.90
CA ILE A 922 -25.78 19.71 -5.56
C ILE A 922 -26.92 18.76 -5.16
N TYR A 923 -27.23 17.76 -5.99
CA TYR A 923 -28.30 16.80 -5.71
C TYR A 923 -28.08 16.06 -4.38
N SER A 924 -26.87 15.54 -4.16
CA SER A 924 -26.52 14.73 -2.99
C SER A 924 -26.64 15.53 -1.69
N LEU A 925 -26.21 16.80 -1.70
CA LEU A 925 -26.31 17.70 -0.57
C LEU A 925 -27.73 18.25 -0.36
N VAL A 926 -28.49 18.58 -1.41
CA VAL A 926 -29.88 19.05 -1.26
C VAL A 926 -30.83 17.94 -0.78
N ASN A 927 -30.57 16.68 -1.12
CA ASN A 927 -31.37 15.54 -0.66
C ASN A 927 -30.78 14.83 0.58
N MET A 928 -29.80 15.44 1.24
CA MET A 928 -29.13 14.93 2.44
C MET A 928 -30.10 14.72 3.63
N ASN A 929 -31.27 15.36 3.62
CA ASN A 929 -32.32 15.12 4.61
C ASN A 929 -33.16 13.85 4.35
N SER A 930 -32.86 13.08 3.30
CA SER A 930 -33.57 11.85 2.93
C SER A 930 -32.78 10.60 3.35
N VAL A 931 -33.27 9.92 4.38
CA VAL A 931 -32.67 8.69 4.95
C VAL A 931 -33.22 7.39 4.35
N SER A 932 -33.87 7.50 3.19
CA SER A 932 -34.28 6.36 2.35
C SER A 932 -33.07 5.67 1.70
N TRP A 933 -33.14 4.36 1.49
CA TRP A 933 -32.20 3.60 0.67
C TRP A 933 -32.35 3.89 -0.83
N GLY A 934 -33.56 4.23 -1.27
CA GLY A 934 -33.82 4.97 -2.52
C GLY A 934 -33.65 4.20 -3.84
N THR A 935 -33.13 2.98 -3.84
CA THR A 935 -33.06 2.13 -5.04
C THR A 935 -34.32 1.30 -5.23
N ARG A 936 -34.87 0.71 -4.15
CA ARG A 936 -36.01 -0.24 -4.20
C ARG A 936 -37.12 0.03 -3.17
N GLU A 937 -37.13 1.20 -2.51
CA GLU A 937 -38.10 1.54 -1.44
C GLU A 937 -39.41 2.22 -1.92
N THR A 938 -39.51 2.63 -3.19
CA THR A 938 -40.69 3.37 -3.68
C THR A 938 -41.85 2.42 -4.00
N ALA A 939 -42.86 2.40 -3.13
CA ALA A 939 -44.17 1.84 -3.47
C ALA A 939 -44.73 2.51 -4.75
N PRO A 940 -45.41 1.77 -5.64
CA PRO A 940 -46.07 2.36 -6.80
C PRO A 940 -47.16 3.34 -6.38
N ALA A 941 -47.44 4.34 -7.22
CA ALA A 941 -48.55 5.25 -6.97
C ALA A 941 -49.90 4.48 -7.05
N PRO A 942 -50.89 4.80 -6.20
CA PRO A 942 -52.19 4.15 -6.27
C PRO A 942 -52.83 4.40 -7.64
N GLY A 943 -52.99 3.34 -8.43
CA GLY A 943 -53.53 3.37 -9.80
C GLY A 943 -52.53 3.04 -10.91
N THR A 944 -51.21 3.08 -10.67
CA THR A 944 -50.22 2.65 -11.69
C THR A 944 -49.83 1.19 -11.50
N ALA A 945 -50.36 0.31 -12.34
CA ALA A 945 -49.84 -1.04 -12.48
C ALA A 945 -48.39 -1.00 -12.98
N GLN A 946 -47.50 -1.78 -12.36
CA GLN A 946 -46.14 -1.94 -12.88
C GLN A 946 -46.17 -2.82 -14.13
N PRO A 947 -45.39 -2.50 -15.19
CA PRO A 947 -45.09 -3.50 -16.20
C PRO A 947 -44.29 -4.62 -15.53
N ALA A 948 -44.84 -5.83 -15.51
CA ALA A 948 -44.18 -6.97 -14.89
C ALA A 948 -42.83 -7.23 -15.58
N ALA A 949 -41.73 -7.16 -14.81
CA ALA A 949 -40.45 -7.66 -15.29
C ALA A 949 -40.63 -9.14 -15.64
N SER A 950 -40.22 -9.54 -16.84
CA SER A 950 -40.52 -10.87 -17.40
C SER A 950 -39.68 -11.96 -16.75
N ALA A 951 -40.02 -12.31 -15.51
CA ALA A 951 -39.73 -13.62 -14.96
C ALA A 951 -40.33 -14.69 -15.91
N PRO A 952 -39.64 -15.81 -16.16
CA PRO A 952 -40.24 -16.91 -16.90
C PRO A 952 -41.51 -17.36 -16.20
N ALA A 953 -42.59 -17.55 -16.95
CA ALA A 953 -43.90 -17.87 -16.39
C ALA A 953 -43.81 -19.15 -15.54
N LEU A 954 -43.85 -18.98 -14.22
CA LEU A 954 -43.90 -20.09 -13.29
C LEU A 954 -45.17 -20.88 -13.59
N SER A 955 -45.01 -22.14 -13.99
CA SER A 955 -46.13 -23.05 -14.13
C SER A 955 -46.89 -23.13 -12.79
N PRO A 956 -48.21 -23.41 -12.80
CA PRO A 956 -49.00 -23.56 -11.59
C PRO A 956 -48.68 -24.89 -10.87
N VAL A 957 -47.41 -25.05 -10.47
CA VAL A 957 -47.04 -25.85 -9.31
C VAL A 957 -47.94 -25.41 -8.18
N GLN A 958 -48.50 -26.38 -7.46
CA GLN A 958 -49.44 -26.17 -6.36
C GLN A 958 -48.96 -25.02 -5.47
N LYS A 959 -49.90 -24.18 -5.00
CA LYS A 959 -49.64 -23.18 -3.94
C LYS A 959 -49.24 -23.91 -2.67
N GLY A 960 -47.97 -24.29 -2.60
CA GLY A 960 -47.39 -25.04 -1.52
C GLY A 960 -47.29 -24.12 -0.33
N GLU A 961 -48.26 -24.22 0.57
CA GLU A 961 -48.13 -23.72 1.93
C GLU A 961 -46.82 -24.27 2.49
N ILE A 962 -45.80 -23.42 2.63
CA ILE A 962 -44.54 -23.79 3.28
C ILE A 962 -44.83 -23.83 4.79
N TRP A 963 -45.54 -24.88 5.20
CA TRP A 963 -45.92 -25.11 6.58
C TRP A 963 -44.67 -25.26 7.44
N PHE A 964 -44.60 -24.45 8.51
CA PHE A 964 -43.75 -24.70 9.67
C PHE A 964 -44.26 -25.90 10.51
N SER A 965 -44.92 -26.91 9.89
CA SER A 965 -45.56 -28.05 10.56
C SER A 965 -44.56 -28.99 11.22
N GLN A 966 -43.33 -29.05 10.70
CA GLN A 966 -42.17 -29.65 11.37
C GLN A 966 -41.14 -28.56 11.70
N SER A 967 -41.57 -27.53 12.43
CA SER A 967 -40.64 -26.50 12.93
C SER A 967 -39.86 -27.03 14.14
N HIS A 968 -38.53 -27.06 14.02
CA HIS A 968 -37.65 -27.28 15.16
C HIS A 968 -37.66 -26.05 16.07
N ILE A 969 -37.65 -26.28 17.37
CA ILE A 969 -37.49 -25.24 18.39
C ILE A 969 -35.98 -24.98 18.56
N LEU A 970 -35.61 -23.74 18.90
CA LEU A 970 -34.24 -23.40 19.32
C LEU A 970 -33.90 -24.13 20.64
N SER A 971 -32.60 -24.22 20.99
CA SER A 971 -32.26 -24.52 22.38
C SER A 971 -32.61 -23.31 23.25
N SER A 972 -33.07 -23.56 24.49
CA SER A 972 -33.44 -22.52 25.47
C SER A 972 -32.40 -21.40 25.57
N ASP A 973 -31.13 -21.82 25.64
CA ASP A 973 -29.95 -20.96 25.69
C ASP A 973 -29.81 -20.05 24.46
N GLU A 974 -30.01 -20.60 23.26
CA GLU A 974 -29.93 -19.84 22.00
C GLU A 974 -31.15 -18.91 21.84
N GLU A 975 -32.33 -19.33 22.28
CA GLU A 975 -33.53 -18.50 22.26
C GLU A 975 -33.42 -17.31 23.22
N GLN A 976 -33.03 -17.55 24.48
CA GLN A 976 -32.80 -16.49 25.46
C GLN A 976 -31.75 -15.49 24.97
N PHE A 977 -30.65 -15.97 24.39
CA PHE A 977 -29.64 -15.10 23.78
C PHE A 977 -30.24 -14.18 22.70
N PHE A 978 -31.08 -14.70 21.81
CA PHE A 978 -31.74 -13.88 20.79
C PHE A 978 -32.76 -12.91 21.39
N GLN A 979 -33.53 -13.30 22.40
CA GLN A 979 -34.46 -12.40 23.10
C GLN A 979 -33.70 -11.24 23.77
N GLU A 980 -32.63 -11.50 24.52
CA GLU A 980 -31.78 -10.48 25.15
C GLU A 980 -31.10 -9.56 24.12
N LEU A 981 -30.62 -10.11 23.00
CA LEU A 981 -30.00 -9.35 21.91
C LEU A 981 -31.00 -8.41 21.21
N ILE A 982 -32.24 -8.86 21.03
CA ILE A 982 -33.33 -8.03 20.49
C ILE A 982 -33.61 -6.88 21.44
N VAL A 983 -34.04 -7.16 22.68
CA VAL A 983 -34.39 -6.14 23.69
C VAL A 983 -33.27 -5.11 23.88
N ARG A 984 -32.01 -5.55 24.01
CA ARG A 984 -30.89 -4.64 24.31
C ARG A 984 -30.45 -3.78 23.12
N TYR A 985 -30.57 -4.28 21.88
CA TYR A 985 -29.99 -3.62 20.70
C TYR A 985 -30.89 -3.57 19.46
N LEU A 986 -31.63 -4.65 19.14
CA LEU A 986 -32.27 -4.85 17.84
C LEU A 986 -33.81 -4.72 17.83
N GLU A 987 -34.45 -4.20 18.87
CA GLU A 987 -35.87 -3.81 18.83
C GLU A 987 -36.20 -2.91 17.62
N PRO A 988 -37.35 -3.10 16.93
CA PRO A 988 -37.87 -2.13 15.97
C PRO A 988 -37.99 -0.73 16.60
N VAL A 989 -37.57 0.32 15.88
CA VAL A 989 -37.72 1.70 16.38
C VAL A 989 -39.07 2.25 15.95
N ASN A 990 -40.07 2.04 16.80
CA ASN A 990 -41.35 2.72 16.68
C ASN A 990 -41.19 4.17 17.14
N LEU A 991 -40.71 5.05 16.26
CA LEU A 991 -40.69 6.50 16.50
C LEU A 991 -42.13 7.03 16.48
N ASP A 992 -42.54 7.72 17.53
CA ASP A 992 -43.82 8.46 17.54
C ASP A 992 -43.83 9.55 16.46
N LYS A 993 -45.03 9.98 16.03
CA LYS A 993 -45.18 11.02 14.98
C LYS A 993 -44.38 12.30 15.30
N GLN A 994 -44.34 12.70 16.58
CA GLN A 994 -43.53 13.82 17.04
C GLN A 994 -42.02 13.54 16.86
N GLN A 995 -41.51 12.40 17.32
CA GLN A 995 -40.10 12.03 17.19
C GLN A 995 -39.66 11.90 15.72
N GLN A 996 -40.54 11.38 14.85
CA GLN A 996 -40.31 11.36 13.40
C GLN A 996 -40.17 12.77 12.83
N GLN A 997 -41.04 13.71 13.26
CA GLN A 997 -41.00 15.10 12.82
C GLN A 997 -39.75 15.83 13.34
N GLU A 998 -39.41 15.70 14.62
CA GLU A 998 -38.17 16.23 15.22
C GLU A 998 -36.92 15.71 14.50
N MET A 999 -36.88 14.41 14.15
CA MET A 999 -35.81 13.82 13.35
C MET A 999 -35.75 14.43 11.94
N MET A 1000 -36.89 14.58 11.26
CA MET A 1000 -36.95 15.20 9.92
C MET A 1000 -36.51 16.67 9.95
N ASP A 1001 -36.93 17.45 10.94
CA ASP A 1001 -36.57 18.86 11.06
C ASP A 1001 -35.11 19.05 11.51
N GLY A 1002 -34.59 18.14 12.33
CA GLY A 1002 -33.15 18.01 12.59
C GLY A 1002 -32.35 17.71 11.31
N LEU A 1003 -32.82 16.80 10.46
CA LEU A 1003 -32.22 16.46 9.16
C LEU A 1003 -32.29 17.63 8.16
N ARG A 1004 -33.42 18.36 8.10
CA ARG A 1004 -33.58 19.60 7.32
C ARG A 1004 -32.65 20.70 7.81
N SER A 1005 -32.51 20.87 9.12
CA SER A 1005 -31.60 21.85 9.74
C SER A 1005 -30.14 21.52 9.44
N LEU A 1006 -29.74 20.24 9.55
CA LEU A 1006 -28.41 19.77 9.21
C LEU A 1006 -28.09 19.99 7.72
N ARG A 1007 -29.04 19.66 6.82
CA ARG A 1007 -28.94 19.98 5.39
C ARG A 1007 -28.73 21.47 5.16
N ASN A 1008 -29.61 22.31 5.68
CA ASN A 1008 -29.55 23.75 5.42
C ASN A 1008 -28.20 24.35 5.87
N LYS A 1009 -27.69 23.92 7.03
CA LYS A 1009 -26.36 24.33 7.56
C LYS A 1009 -25.20 23.77 6.72
N GLY A 1010 -25.24 22.48 6.38
CA GLY A 1010 -24.20 21.82 5.57
C GLY A 1010 -24.09 22.43 4.18
N ASN A 1011 -25.22 22.65 3.52
CA ASN A 1011 -25.30 23.24 2.19
C ASN A 1011 -24.84 24.70 2.21
N PHE A 1012 -25.26 25.49 3.22
CA PHE A 1012 -24.78 26.85 3.39
C PHE A 1012 -23.25 26.89 3.50
N VAL A 1013 -22.64 26.09 4.38
CA VAL A 1013 -21.17 26.04 4.54
C VAL A 1013 -20.49 25.58 3.24
N TYR A 1014 -20.97 24.51 2.62
CA TYR A 1014 -20.36 23.94 1.41
C TYR A 1014 -20.40 24.90 0.21
N PHE A 1015 -21.56 25.52 -0.06
CA PHE A 1015 -21.69 26.49 -1.15
C PHE A 1015 -21.05 27.84 -0.82
N MET A 1016 -21.02 28.27 0.45
CA MET A 1016 -20.28 29.47 0.86
C MET A 1016 -18.77 29.30 0.64
N ILE A 1017 -18.19 28.14 0.97
CA ILE A 1017 -16.76 27.85 0.69
C ILE A 1017 -16.48 27.91 -0.82
N ASN A 1018 -17.36 27.33 -1.66
CA ASN A 1018 -17.23 27.41 -3.12
C ASN A 1018 -17.40 28.85 -3.66
N ALA A 1019 -18.36 29.61 -3.14
CA ALA A 1019 -18.57 31.00 -3.54
C ALA A 1019 -17.40 31.90 -3.14
N LEU A 1020 -16.87 31.75 -1.92
CA LEU A 1020 -15.66 32.44 -1.47
C LEU A 1020 -14.43 32.06 -2.31
N TRP A 1021 -14.31 30.79 -2.75
CA TRP A 1021 -13.25 30.38 -3.66
C TRP A 1021 -13.40 31.00 -5.06
N LEU A 1022 -14.61 31.06 -5.62
CA LEU A 1022 -14.89 31.74 -6.89
C LEU A 1022 -14.55 33.23 -6.80
N VAL A 1023 -15.01 33.93 -5.76
CA VAL A 1023 -14.75 35.36 -5.54
C VAL A 1023 -13.25 35.61 -5.31
N ALA A 1024 -12.57 34.81 -4.49
CA ALA A 1024 -11.14 34.96 -4.23
C ALA A 1024 -10.29 34.67 -5.48
N THR A 1025 -10.69 33.71 -6.31
CA THR A 1025 -10.06 33.47 -7.61
C THR A 1025 -10.29 34.69 -8.51
N PHE A 1026 -11.55 35.04 -8.78
CA PHE A 1026 -11.95 36.12 -9.69
C PHE A 1026 -11.33 37.48 -9.34
N ALA A 1027 -11.27 37.84 -8.06
CA ALA A 1027 -10.64 39.09 -7.60
C ALA A 1027 -9.13 39.15 -7.91
N LEU A 1028 -8.46 38.00 -8.05
CA LEU A 1028 -7.06 37.89 -8.46
C LEU A 1028 -6.90 37.80 -9.99
N GLN A 1029 -7.91 37.28 -10.71
CA GLN A 1029 -7.97 37.36 -12.18
C GLN A 1029 -8.10 38.82 -12.63
N TYR A 1030 -8.94 39.61 -11.95
CA TYR A 1030 -9.10 41.05 -12.14
C TYR A 1030 -7.85 41.88 -11.75
N ARG A 1031 -6.86 41.27 -11.08
CA ARG A 1031 -5.55 41.87 -10.73
C ARG A 1031 -4.37 41.08 -11.33
N SER A 1032 -4.62 40.40 -12.45
CA SER A 1032 -3.63 39.60 -13.17
C SER A 1032 -2.47 40.46 -13.72
N ASP A 1033 -2.71 41.74 -13.99
CA ASP A 1033 -1.71 42.77 -14.31
C ASP A 1033 -0.61 42.92 -13.23
N LEU A 1034 -1.01 42.89 -11.95
CA LEU A 1034 -0.15 43.08 -10.78
C LEU A 1034 0.38 41.77 -10.18
N VAL A 1035 -0.33 40.66 -10.39
CA VAL A 1035 -0.11 39.38 -9.67
C VAL A 1035 0.24 38.21 -10.62
N GLY A 1036 0.07 38.38 -11.93
CA GLY A 1036 0.32 37.34 -12.93
C GLY A 1036 1.80 37.02 -13.15
N ILE A 1037 2.13 35.74 -13.16
CA ILE A 1037 3.48 35.25 -13.45
C ILE A 1037 3.68 35.26 -14.97
N ARG A 1038 4.69 36.00 -15.44
CA ARG A 1038 5.09 36.01 -16.86
C ARG A 1038 6.03 34.83 -17.11
N ILE A 1039 5.66 33.94 -18.03
CA ILE A 1039 6.48 32.82 -18.50
C ILE A 1039 6.73 33.00 -20.01
N PRO A 1040 7.97 32.88 -20.52
CA PRO A 1040 8.21 32.94 -21.96
C PRO A 1040 7.48 31.79 -22.67
N LYS A 1041 6.87 32.08 -23.82
CA LYS A 1041 6.28 31.05 -24.68
C LYS A 1041 7.39 30.28 -25.38
N VAL A 1042 7.19 28.96 -25.51
CA VAL A 1042 8.17 28.03 -26.07
C VAL A 1042 7.51 27.17 -27.15
N ASN A 1043 8.16 27.10 -28.31
CA ASN A 1043 7.80 26.26 -29.46
C ASN A 1043 7.81 24.75 -29.08
N ILE A 1044 7.11 23.91 -29.86
CA ILE A 1044 7.23 22.45 -29.84
C ILE A 1044 8.72 21.99 -29.94
N ASN A 1045 9.56 22.75 -30.66
CA ASN A 1045 11.01 22.51 -30.76
C ASN A 1045 11.82 22.88 -29.50
N LEU A 1046 11.18 23.34 -28.41
CA LEU A 1046 11.82 23.88 -27.20
C LEU A 1046 12.56 25.23 -27.38
N GLU A 1047 12.24 25.97 -28.44
CA GLU A 1047 12.78 27.31 -28.75
C GLU A 1047 11.88 28.42 -28.17
N GLU A 1048 12.43 29.47 -27.54
CA GLU A 1048 11.65 30.61 -27.04
C GLU A 1048 11.11 31.46 -28.20
N THR A 1049 9.82 31.82 -28.17
CA THR A 1049 9.16 32.55 -29.27
C THR A 1049 9.15 34.08 -29.09
N GLY A 1050 9.87 34.61 -28.09
CA GLY A 1050 9.91 36.04 -27.75
C GLY A 1050 8.64 36.61 -27.08
N GLU A 1051 7.51 35.93 -27.19
CA GLU A 1051 6.26 36.26 -26.49
C GLU A 1051 6.24 35.76 -25.05
N TYR A 1052 5.46 36.41 -24.19
CA TYR A 1052 5.21 35.97 -22.81
C TYR A 1052 3.75 35.57 -22.63
N MET A 1053 3.51 34.45 -21.95
CA MET A 1053 2.21 34.13 -21.37
C MET A 1053 2.15 34.66 -19.93
N LEU A 1054 1.05 35.33 -19.57
CA LEU A 1054 0.79 35.77 -18.21
C LEU A 1054 -0.19 34.78 -17.54
N ILE A 1055 0.18 34.25 -16.38
CA ILE A 1055 -0.51 33.12 -15.74
C ILE A 1055 -0.86 33.43 -14.29
N GLU A 1056 -2.12 33.16 -13.92
CA GLU A 1056 -2.70 33.46 -12.61
C GLU A 1056 -2.21 32.50 -11.50
N PRO A 1057 -1.60 32.98 -10.40
CA PRO A 1057 -1.05 32.11 -9.36
C PRO A 1057 -2.05 31.19 -8.66
N VAL A 1058 -3.32 31.58 -8.51
CA VAL A 1058 -4.35 30.73 -7.86
C VAL A 1058 -4.85 29.63 -8.77
N GLY A 1059 -5.01 29.90 -10.07
CA GLY A 1059 -5.26 28.87 -11.09
C GLY A 1059 -4.14 27.84 -11.11
N ILE A 1060 -2.87 28.30 -11.16
CA ILE A 1060 -1.70 27.42 -11.03
C ILE A 1060 -1.75 26.62 -9.72
N MET A 1061 -1.96 27.27 -8.56
CA MET A 1061 -1.96 26.60 -7.26
C MET A 1061 -3.00 25.47 -7.19
N PHE A 1062 -4.20 25.65 -7.75
CA PHE A 1062 -5.21 24.59 -7.74
C PHE A 1062 -4.86 23.45 -8.71
N ILE A 1063 -4.47 23.78 -9.94
CA ILE A 1063 -4.04 22.80 -10.95
C ILE A 1063 -2.85 21.98 -10.42
N LEU A 1064 -1.87 22.65 -9.79
CA LEU A 1064 -0.70 22.03 -9.18
C LEU A 1064 -1.07 21.20 -7.95
N ALA A 1065 -2.03 21.62 -7.11
CA ALA A 1065 -2.50 20.82 -5.98
C ALA A 1065 -3.19 19.52 -6.44
N PHE A 1066 -4.03 19.57 -7.49
CA PHE A 1066 -4.64 18.38 -8.06
C PHE A 1066 -3.60 17.49 -8.76
N ALA A 1067 -2.72 18.07 -9.59
CA ALA A 1067 -1.65 17.34 -10.26
C ALA A 1067 -0.71 16.66 -9.25
N LEU A 1068 -0.37 17.33 -8.16
CA LEU A 1068 0.41 16.78 -7.05
C LEU A 1068 -0.35 15.64 -6.33
N LEU A 1069 -1.66 15.78 -6.12
CA LEU A 1069 -2.48 14.72 -5.53
C LEU A 1069 -2.50 13.46 -6.41
N VAL A 1070 -2.74 13.60 -7.72
CA VAL A 1070 -2.71 12.49 -8.68
C VAL A 1070 -1.30 11.91 -8.83
N PHE A 1071 -0.26 12.74 -8.86
CA PHE A 1071 1.13 12.27 -8.89
C PHE A 1071 1.51 11.47 -7.64
N ILE A 1072 1.12 11.94 -6.44
CA ILE A 1072 1.29 11.20 -5.18
C ILE A 1072 0.57 9.85 -5.24
N GLN A 1073 -0.64 9.79 -5.79
CA GLN A 1073 -1.37 8.53 -5.99
C GLN A 1073 -0.70 7.62 -7.04
N PHE A 1074 -0.19 8.17 -8.13
CA PHE A 1074 0.50 7.45 -9.20
C PHE A 1074 1.82 6.81 -8.70
N ILE A 1075 2.64 7.56 -7.96
CA ILE A 1075 3.86 7.03 -7.33
C ILE A 1075 3.53 5.94 -6.31
N ALA A 1076 2.44 6.09 -5.54
CA ALA A 1076 1.97 5.03 -4.65
C ALA A 1076 1.46 3.80 -5.42
N MET A 1077 0.81 3.98 -6.57
CA MET A 1077 0.37 2.90 -7.46
C MET A 1077 1.56 2.10 -7.99
N LEU A 1078 2.60 2.76 -8.50
CA LEU A 1078 3.85 2.10 -8.92
C LEU A 1078 4.47 1.28 -7.78
N TRP A 1079 4.58 1.88 -6.58
CA TRP A 1079 5.13 1.21 -5.40
C TRP A 1079 4.30 0.00 -4.95
N HIS A 1080 2.98 0.14 -4.96
CA HIS A 1080 2.07 -0.95 -4.61
C HIS A 1080 2.08 -2.08 -5.65
N ARG A 1081 2.15 -1.76 -6.95
CA ARG A 1081 2.29 -2.74 -8.03
C ARG A 1081 3.60 -3.51 -7.89
N LEU A 1082 4.73 -2.84 -7.61
CA LEU A 1082 5.99 -3.50 -7.30
C LEU A 1082 5.91 -4.40 -6.06
N TYR A 1083 5.24 -3.95 -4.99
CA TYR A 1083 5.08 -4.76 -3.77
C TYR A 1083 4.13 -5.95 -3.98
N THR A 1084 3.08 -5.78 -4.79
CA THR A 1084 2.14 -6.85 -5.18
C THR A 1084 2.84 -7.86 -6.08
N LEU A 1085 3.71 -7.43 -6.99
CA LEU A 1085 4.54 -8.32 -7.82
C LEU A 1085 5.53 -9.12 -6.97
N ILE A 1086 6.24 -8.48 -6.03
CA ILE A 1086 7.12 -9.16 -5.06
C ILE A 1086 6.33 -10.18 -4.22
N HIS A 1087 5.10 -9.84 -3.82
CA HIS A 1087 4.21 -10.75 -3.10
C HIS A 1087 3.80 -11.93 -3.97
N TYR A 1088 3.35 -11.68 -5.21
CA TYR A 1088 2.92 -12.70 -6.16
C TYR A 1088 4.05 -13.66 -6.55
N ILE A 1089 5.25 -13.15 -6.89
CA ILE A 1089 6.44 -13.98 -7.16
C ILE A 1089 6.79 -14.84 -5.94
N SER A 1090 6.70 -14.31 -4.71
CA SER A 1090 6.94 -15.11 -3.51
C SER A 1090 5.89 -16.21 -3.27
N PHE A 1091 4.74 -16.15 -3.96
CA PHE A 1091 3.67 -17.16 -3.97
C PHE A 1091 3.72 -18.09 -5.20
N LEU A 1092 4.23 -17.66 -6.36
CA LEU A 1092 4.36 -18.46 -7.58
C LEU A 1092 5.14 -19.77 -7.36
N ASP A 1093 6.27 -19.72 -6.65
CA ASP A 1093 7.04 -20.90 -6.19
C ASP A 1093 6.26 -21.86 -5.26
N THR A 1094 4.97 -21.58 -5.00
CA THR A 1094 4.05 -22.41 -4.23
C THR A 1094 2.65 -22.54 -4.83
N GLU A 1095 2.37 -21.96 -6.00
CA GLU A 1095 1.23 -22.39 -6.79
C GLU A 1095 1.52 -23.83 -7.25
N THR A 1096 0.63 -24.77 -6.94
CA THR A 1096 0.73 -26.11 -7.56
C THR A 1096 0.65 -25.93 -9.06
N GLU A 1097 1.43 -26.70 -9.82
CA GLU A 1097 1.18 -26.87 -11.25
C GLU A 1097 -0.32 -26.99 -11.52
N LYS A 1098 -0.76 -26.37 -12.61
CA LYS A 1098 -2.04 -26.69 -13.21
C LYS A 1098 -1.94 -28.13 -13.69
N LEU A 1099 -2.26 -29.07 -12.79
CA LEU A 1099 -2.73 -30.40 -13.15
C LEU A 1099 -3.64 -30.19 -14.34
N GLU A 1100 -3.23 -30.73 -15.49
CA GLU A 1100 -4.04 -30.66 -16.69
C GLU A 1100 -5.42 -31.18 -16.31
N ILE A 1101 -6.46 -30.39 -16.59
CA ILE A 1101 -7.82 -30.92 -16.49
C ILE A 1101 -7.82 -32.09 -17.48
N PRO A 1102 -7.94 -33.35 -17.02
CA PRO A 1102 -7.78 -34.50 -17.89
C PRO A 1102 -8.77 -34.32 -19.04
N LYS A 1103 -8.25 -34.36 -20.28
CA LYS A 1103 -9.00 -33.96 -21.49
C LYS A 1103 -10.41 -34.50 -21.40
N MET A 1104 -11.36 -33.59 -21.24
CA MET A 1104 -12.76 -33.90 -20.97
C MET A 1104 -13.24 -34.88 -22.04
N ASP A 1105 -13.66 -36.08 -21.62
CA ASP A 1105 -13.93 -37.20 -22.54
C ASP A 1105 -14.87 -36.71 -23.66
N PRO A 1106 -14.48 -36.81 -24.96
CA PRO A 1106 -15.22 -36.20 -26.08
C PRO A 1106 -16.71 -36.57 -26.14
N LYS A 1107 -17.12 -37.63 -25.44
CA LYS A 1107 -18.53 -38.02 -25.23
C LYS A 1107 -19.38 -36.96 -24.51
N MET A 1108 -18.81 -35.87 -23.99
CA MET A 1108 -19.55 -34.76 -23.37
C MET A 1108 -19.87 -33.60 -24.33
N GLU A 1109 -19.75 -33.79 -25.65
CA GLU A 1109 -20.28 -32.88 -26.68
C GLU A 1109 -21.82 -32.89 -26.83
N THR A 1110 -22.56 -33.53 -25.91
CA THR A 1110 -24.03 -33.60 -25.90
C THR A 1110 -24.75 -32.28 -25.56
N PHE A 1111 -24.10 -31.13 -25.77
CA PHE A 1111 -24.69 -29.79 -25.62
C PHE A 1111 -25.34 -29.23 -26.89
N GLU A 1112 -25.11 -29.83 -28.08
CA GLU A 1112 -25.84 -29.44 -29.30
C GLU A 1112 -27.13 -30.27 -29.54
N ALA A 1113 -27.23 -31.47 -28.98
CA ALA A 1113 -28.40 -32.34 -29.14
C ALA A 1113 -29.70 -31.72 -28.57
N LEU A 1114 -29.59 -30.94 -27.48
CA LEU A 1114 -30.73 -30.27 -26.84
C LEU A 1114 -31.26 -29.07 -27.63
N LYS A 1115 -30.58 -28.62 -28.69
CA LYS A 1115 -30.98 -27.47 -29.51
C LYS A 1115 -32.02 -27.80 -30.61
N LYS A 1116 -32.49 -29.05 -30.69
CA LYS A 1116 -33.49 -29.53 -31.67
C LYS A 1116 -34.79 -30.05 -31.04
N VAL A 1117 -35.04 -29.76 -29.76
CA VAL A 1117 -36.29 -30.14 -29.04
C VAL A 1117 -37.15 -28.90 -28.70
N PHE A 1118 -36.73 -27.71 -29.16
CA PHE A 1118 -37.52 -26.48 -29.11
C PHE A 1118 -37.46 -25.74 -30.45
N ILE A 1119 -38.16 -26.30 -31.43
CA ILE A 1119 -38.95 -25.59 -32.44
C ILE A 1119 -40.39 -26.08 -32.23
#